data_AF-A0A0P7YGB6-F1
#
_entry.id   AF-A0A0P7YGB6-F1
#
_cell.length_a   1.000
_cell.length_b   1.000
_cell.length_c   1.000
_cell.angle_alpha   90.00
_cell.angle_beta   90.00
_cell.angle_gamma   90.00
#
_symmetry.space_group_name_H-M   'P 1'
#
loop_
_entity.id
_entity.type
_entity.pdbx_description
1 polymer ?
#
loop_
_entity_poly.entity_id
_entity_poly.type
_entity_poly.pdbx_seq_one_letter_code
_entity_poly.pdbx_strand_id
1 'polypeptide(L)'
;MKKCILVFLVLLLCAHGVFSQDSRSYKGGFTFKGLRGIAELQYTLDDEMEPILNGPFVFNYSKMDSLERGLFRKLQVEGVYADDQKNGDWTYQQETHQIGIQDIVNRQIQAALSTNLIELKANYQNGGLSGTWNYSEKNWQDEDYLNVFVANDLTFEKDSLRGSVKFESKDPKRTYQIYGEVNKEGLMVGNWEFFYPVDSNLTIHETRRYEKGFLIGLSKVNNLTNQKIDEVVFYNAIEKLDSLNQGFEVDYQVSDQAFGLIFNDGYVENSEEFQEQYLGTYLLEDALSRILQFEETFFSEDGKLKKYPLSTRRFVYAISEDDQSRYEEIIEIFDRLKNQSSQKAISDFLSLNQNTSDSLAFSGAYFEYLSKKIENYEQVIQLLRNGDIQYFDTENYLRDGLNFLNSEEEISYTFDTELLQKTLKFPALSEEKKLSTDLLAQIRKEWEIFDSIQAFIQKQQVNFRQTTELEVLEERILKEKQRVANQKKSLEISNDRHQALVDSVYQNLSVDNYQQLLNKYNETEGFLEKAEVGDELIELFLFLEKSLPQLQRYENLGGSLREEFTEKTLDPFTFETDFEVLRQPGLIQAAESIINYEIDLIMRSEDFREVQVHFLNLDALESRLLELKGKNTKRLERNIRKVSGNINQLKKLLSI
;
A
#
# COMPACT_ATOMS: atom_id res chain seq x y z
N MET A 1 14.21 -78.25 -44.43
CA MET A 1 13.28 -77.34 -45.14
C MET A 1 12.09 -76.84 -44.31
N LYS A 2 11.61 -77.52 -43.25
CA LYS A 2 10.42 -77.05 -42.49
C LYS A 2 10.67 -75.96 -41.42
N LYS A 3 11.93 -75.69 -41.01
CA LYS A 3 12.25 -74.66 -39.99
C LYS A 3 12.50 -73.25 -40.55
N CYS A 4 12.98 -73.10 -41.79
CA CYS A 4 13.20 -71.78 -42.39
C CYS A 4 11.92 -71.08 -42.86
N ILE A 5 10.88 -71.84 -43.23
CA ILE A 5 9.60 -71.26 -43.68
C ILE A 5 8.83 -70.66 -42.49
N LEU A 6 8.98 -71.23 -41.28
CA LEU A 6 8.32 -70.70 -40.08
C LEU A 6 8.93 -69.38 -39.61
N VAL A 7 10.26 -69.22 -39.72
CA VAL A 7 10.96 -67.98 -39.34
C VAL A 7 10.63 -66.84 -40.32
N PHE A 8 10.49 -67.14 -41.62
CA PHE A 8 10.11 -66.14 -42.62
C PHE A 8 8.65 -65.69 -42.47
N LEU A 9 7.74 -66.59 -42.06
CA LEU A 9 6.33 -66.26 -41.83
C LEU A 9 6.13 -65.41 -40.55
N VAL A 10 6.93 -65.65 -39.51
CA VAL A 10 6.90 -64.86 -38.27
C VAL A 10 7.48 -63.46 -38.48
N LEU A 11 8.54 -63.32 -39.31
CA LEU A 11 9.07 -62.00 -39.68
C LEU A 11 8.11 -61.17 -40.56
N LEU A 12 7.29 -61.82 -41.40
CA LEU A 12 6.27 -61.13 -42.19
C LEU A 12 5.06 -60.69 -41.35
N LEU A 13 4.69 -61.45 -40.31
CA LEU A 13 3.61 -61.10 -39.39
C LEU A 13 4.00 -60.02 -38.37
N CYS A 14 5.29 -59.90 -38.03
CA CYS A 14 5.79 -58.78 -37.19
C CYS A 14 5.98 -57.47 -37.96
N ALA A 15 5.95 -57.46 -39.29
CA ALA A 15 6.13 -56.26 -40.11
C ALA A 15 4.85 -55.42 -40.31
N HIS A 16 3.71 -55.85 -39.77
CA HIS A 16 2.41 -55.18 -39.96
C HIS A 16 1.94 -54.38 -38.74
N GLY A 17 2.80 -54.20 -37.73
CA GLY A 17 2.56 -53.37 -36.56
C GLY A 17 3.26 -52.01 -36.65
N VAL A 18 3.24 -51.35 -37.81
CA VAL A 18 3.49 -49.90 -37.83
C VAL A 18 2.14 -49.28 -37.47
N PHE A 19 1.98 -48.90 -36.19
CA PHE A 19 0.97 -47.93 -35.82
C PHE A 19 1.28 -46.66 -36.60
N SER A 20 0.70 -46.53 -37.78
CA SER A 20 0.48 -45.22 -38.40
C SER A 20 -0.33 -44.44 -37.37
N GLN A 21 0.26 -43.43 -36.74
CA GLN A 21 -0.54 -42.45 -36.03
C GLN A 21 -1.58 -41.94 -37.04
N ASP A 22 -2.86 -42.18 -36.76
CA ASP A 22 -3.95 -41.80 -37.65
C ASP A 22 -4.02 -40.27 -37.71
N SER A 23 -3.27 -39.68 -38.65
CA SER A 23 -3.34 -38.25 -38.95
C SER A 23 -4.73 -37.94 -39.51
N ARG A 24 -5.42 -36.99 -38.88
CA ARG A 24 -6.76 -36.54 -39.24
C ARG A 24 -6.69 -35.11 -39.76
N SER A 25 -7.49 -34.79 -40.77
CA SER A 25 -7.60 -33.44 -41.30
C SER A 25 -8.84 -32.74 -40.74
N TYR A 26 -8.72 -31.45 -40.44
CA TYR A 26 -9.83 -30.57 -40.07
C TYR A 26 -9.82 -29.32 -40.94
N LYS A 27 -11.02 -28.88 -41.36
CA LYS A 27 -11.24 -27.60 -42.01
C LYS A 27 -12.43 -26.91 -41.36
N GLY A 28 -12.22 -25.74 -40.77
CA GLY A 28 -13.29 -25.03 -40.09
C GLY A 28 -12.82 -23.81 -39.32
N GLY A 29 -13.70 -23.30 -38.45
CA GLY A 29 -13.37 -22.16 -37.59
C GLY A 29 -12.20 -22.48 -36.67
N PHE A 30 -11.24 -21.56 -36.57
CA PHE A 30 -10.06 -21.66 -35.71
C PHE A 30 -9.68 -20.27 -35.22
N THR A 31 -9.04 -20.20 -34.05
CA THR A 31 -8.52 -18.95 -33.51
C THR A 31 -7.01 -19.00 -33.52
N PHE A 32 -6.37 -18.17 -34.34
CA PHE A 32 -4.92 -18.04 -34.40
C PHE A 32 -4.54 -16.64 -33.91
N LYS A 33 -3.73 -16.55 -32.84
CA LYS A 33 -3.26 -15.28 -32.26
C LYS A 33 -4.41 -14.30 -31.96
N GLY A 34 -5.49 -14.82 -31.35
CA GLY A 34 -6.70 -14.03 -31.05
C GLY A 34 -7.60 -13.69 -32.25
N LEU A 35 -7.19 -14.01 -33.48
CA LEU A 35 -7.98 -13.80 -34.69
C LEU A 35 -8.79 -15.04 -35.03
N ARG A 36 -10.12 -14.89 -35.11
CA ARG A 36 -11.03 -15.97 -35.48
C ARG A 36 -11.19 -16.03 -37.00
N GLY A 37 -10.64 -17.07 -37.61
CA GLY A 37 -10.65 -17.31 -39.06
C GLY A 37 -10.99 -18.76 -39.41
N ILE A 38 -10.59 -19.20 -40.59
CA ILE A 38 -10.74 -20.57 -41.07
C ILE A 38 -9.36 -21.21 -41.14
N ALA A 39 -9.16 -22.36 -40.50
CA ALA A 39 -7.96 -23.16 -40.63
C ALA A 39 -8.22 -24.45 -41.41
N GLU A 40 -7.21 -24.90 -42.14
CA GLU A 40 -7.02 -26.25 -42.65
C GLU A 40 -5.80 -26.84 -41.95
N LEU A 41 -5.98 -27.89 -41.16
CA LEU A 41 -4.92 -28.43 -40.31
C LEU A 41 -4.95 -29.96 -40.27
N GLN A 42 -3.80 -30.55 -39.96
CA GLN A 42 -3.68 -31.97 -39.62
C GLN A 42 -3.35 -32.12 -38.13
N TYR A 43 -3.91 -33.16 -37.51
CA TYR A 43 -3.67 -33.49 -36.12
C TYR A 43 -3.63 -35.01 -35.89
N THR A 44 -2.86 -35.42 -34.89
CA THR A 44 -2.89 -36.76 -34.30
C THR A 44 -3.65 -36.70 -32.97
N LEU A 45 -4.07 -37.84 -32.45
CA LEU A 45 -4.60 -37.93 -31.10
C LEU A 45 -3.53 -38.51 -30.17
N ASP A 46 -3.40 -37.95 -28.98
CA ASP A 46 -2.56 -38.51 -27.93
C ASP A 46 -3.26 -39.68 -27.19
N ASP A 47 -2.61 -40.19 -26.15
CA ASP A 47 -3.12 -41.31 -25.33
C ASP A 47 -4.43 -40.94 -24.59
N GLU A 48 -4.70 -39.65 -24.39
CA GLU A 48 -5.90 -39.10 -23.74
C GLU A 48 -7.00 -38.72 -24.75
N MET A 49 -6.76 -38.97 -26.05
CA MET A 49 -7.63 -38.59 -27.17
C MET A 49 -7.73 -37.06 -27.38
N GLU A 50 -6.74 -36.30 -26.92
CA GLU A 50 -6.61 -34.87 -27.20
C GLU A 50 -5.95 -34.64 -28.57
N PRO A 51 -6.42 -33.64 -29.35
CA PRO A 51 -5.86 -33.34 -30.66
C PRO A 51 -4.52 -32.60 -30.54
N ILE A 52 -3.46 -33.20 -31.05
CA ILE A 52 -2.12 -32.63 -31.21
C ILE A 52 -1.91 -32.25 -32.68
N LEU A 53 -1.63 -30.99 -32.97
CA LEU A 53 -1.34 -30.50 -34.33
C LEU A 53 -0.08 -31.19 -34.87
N ASN A 54 -0.24 -31.90 -35.99
CA ASN A 54 0.83 -32.69 -36.58
C ASN A 54 0.59 -32.83 -38.09
N GLY A 55 1.37 -32.07 -38.86
CA GLY A 55 1.26 -31.94 -40.31
C GLY A 55 1.01 -30.50 -40.78
N PRO A 56 0.65 -30.31 -42.06
CA PRO A 56 0.45 -28.99 -42.66
C PRO A 56 -0.67 -28.19 -41.98
N PHE A 57 -0.47 -26.88 -41.94
CA PHE A 57 -1.38 -25.90 -41.37
C PHE A 57 -1.51 -24.70 -42.30
N VAL A 58 -2.76 -24.32 -42.58
CA VAL A 58 -3.10 -23.10 -43.31
C VAL A 58 -4.18 -22.37 -42.53
N PHE A 59 -4.00 -21.08 -42.29
CA PHE A 59 -4.98 -20.23 -41.63
C PHE A 59 -5.28 -19.00 -42.46
N ASN A 60 -6.57 -18.72 -42.63
CA ASN A 60 -7.06 -17.57 -43.38
C ASN A 60 -8.02 -16.76 -42.51
N TYR A 61 -7.72 -15.49 -42.36
CA TYR A 61 -8.55 -14.50 -41.69
C TYR A 61 -8.83 -13.34 -42.64
N SER A 62 -10.08 -12.88 -42.64
CA SER A 62 -10.50 -11.70 -43.38
C SER A 62 -11.67 -11.06 -42.65
N LYS A 63 -11.54 -9.79 -42.27
CA LYS A 63 -12.59 -9.07 -41.55
C LYS A 63 -12.50 -7.57 -41.81
N MET A 64 -13.67 -6.95 -41.98
CA MET A 64 -13.83 -5.50 -41.94
C MET A 64 -13.96 -5.05 -40.48
N ASP A 65 -13.24 -4.01 -40.10
CA ASP A 65 -13.28 -3.48 -38.74
C ASP A 65 -14.70 -2.96 -38.41
N SER A 66 -15.21 -3.35 -37.25
CA SER A 66 -16.56 -2.98 -36.80
C SER A 66 -16.65 -1.54 -36.29
N LEU A 67 -15.53 -0.98 -35.84
CA LEU A 67 -15.44 0.36 -35.25
C LEU A 67 -15.03 1.40 -36.30
N GLU A 68 -14.11 1.02 -37.20
CA GLU A 68 -13.64 1.89 -38.29
C GLU A 68 -14.18 1.42 -39.65
N ARG A 69 -15.30 2.03 -40.07
CA ARG A 69 -15.88 1.78 -41.40
C ARG A 69 -14.90 2.24 -42.49
N GLY A 70 -14.16 1.30 -43.06
CA GLY A 70 -13.16 1.56 -44.10
C GLY A 70 -11.84 0.81 -43.89
N LEU A 71 -11.61 0.24 -42.71
CA LEU A 71 -10.45 -0.61 -42.43
C LEU A 71 -10.79 -2.08 -42.66
N PHE A 72 -9.98 -2.77 -43.45
CA PHE A 72 -10.16 -4.17 -43.79
C PHE A 72 -8.83 -4.92 -43.65
N ARG A 73 -8.84 -5.98 -42.83
CA ARG A 73 -7.63 -6.74 -42.49
C ARG A 73 -7.74 -8.16 -43.03
N LYS A 74 -6.64 -8.66 -43.57
CA LYS A 74 -6.45 -10.06 -43.95
C LYS A 74 -5.17 -10.59 -43.34
N LEU A 75 -5.19 -11.86 -42.98
CA LEU A 75 -4.01 -12.60 -42.56
C LEU A 75 -4.09 -14.01 -43.18
N GLN A 76 -3.04 -14.39 -43.88
CA GLN A 76 -2.82 -15.74 -44.39
C GLN A 76 -1.55 -16.29 -43.75
N VAL A 77 -1.63 -17.48 -43.19
CA VAL A 77 -0.52 -18.17 -42.54
C VAL A 77 -0.45 -19.59 -43.09
N GLU A 78 0.74 -20.03 -43.48
CA GLU A 78 0.98 -21.40 -43.95
C GLU A 78 2.24 -21.93 -43.28
N GLY A 79 2.23 -23.21 -42.92
CA GLY A 79 3.38 -23.86 -42.30
C GLY A 79 3.09 -25.31 -41.93
N VAL A 80 3.94 -25.86 -41.06
CA VAL A 80 3.84 -27.25 -40.59
C VAL A 80 3.99 -27.29 -39.08
N TYR A 81 3.10 -28.03 -38.42
CA TYR A 81 3.27 -28.42 -37.02
C TYR A 81 3.88 -29.82 -36.95
N ALA A 82 4.72 -30.04 -35.94
CA ALA A 82 5.14 -31.35 -35.49
C ALA A 82 4.96 -31.38 -33.97
N ASP A 83 4.11 -32.28 -33.48
CA ASP A 83 3.78 -32.42 -32.05
C ASP A 83 3.44 -31.08 -31.36
N ASP A 84 2.46 -30.34 -31.93
CA ASP A 84 2.01 -28.99 -31.51
C ASP A 84 3.04 -27.86 -31.60
N GLN A 85 4.22 -28.13 -32.17
CA GLN A 85 5.27 -27.15 -32.31
C GLN A 85 5.45 -26.72 -33.77
N LYS A 86 5.63 -25.41 -34.01
CA LYS A 86 5.98 -24.90 -35.35
C LYS A 86 7.28 -25.56 -35.79
N ASN A 87 7.29 -26.12 -37.00
CA ASN A 87 8.45 -26.79 -37.56
C ASN A 87 8.58 -26.53 -39.06
N GLY A 88 9.83 -26.44 -39.55
CA GLY A 88 10.12 -26.16 -40.94
C GLY A 88 9.76 -24.73 -41.35
N ASP A 89 9.44 -24.56 -42.63
CA ASP A 89 9.16 -23.26 -43.22
C ASP A 89 7.72 -22.80 -42.93
N TRP A 90 7.59 -21.52 -42.63
CA TRP A 90 6.35 -20.84 -42.33
C TRP A 90 6.29 -19.52 -43.09
N THR A 91 5.14 -19.21 -43.65
CA THR A 91 4.90 -17.98 -44.37
C THR A 91 3.70 -17.24 -43.78
N TYR A 92 3.89 -15.96 -43.51
CA TYR A 92 2.85 -15.07 -43.02
C TYR A 92 2.67 -13.93 -44.01
N GLN A 93 1.44 -13.67 -44.39
CA GLN A 93 1.06 -12.55 -45.25
C GLN A 93 -0.09 -11.80 -44.59
N GLN A 94 0.16 -10.57 -44.15
CA GLN A 94 -0.86 -9.72 -43.55
C GLN A 94 -1.11 -8.50 -44.44
N GLU A 95 -2.36 -8.25 -44.78
CA GLU A 95 -2.77 -7.07 -45.56
C GLU A 95 -3.70 -6.21 -44.70
N THR A 96 -3.38 -4.93 -44.60
CA THR A 96 -4.26 -3.92 -44.01
C THR A 96 -4.63 -2.91 -45.08
N HIS A 97 -5.92 -2.89 -45.42
CA HIS A 97 -6.50 -2.02 -46.42
C HIS A 97 -7.29 -0.91 -45.73
N GLN A 98 -7.01 0.34 -46.07
CA GLN A 98 -7.75 1.50 -45.60
C GLN A 98 -8.38 2.21 -46.79
N ILE A 99 -9.71 2.29 -46.77
CA ILE A 99 -10.52 2.96 -47.78
C ILE A 99 -10.86 4.37 -47.27
N GLY A 100 -10.27 5.38 -47.90
CA GLY A 100 -10.62 6.78 -47.66
C GLY A 100 -11.55 7.28 -48.76
N ILE A 101 -12.77 7.69 -48.41
CA ILE A 101 -13.67 8.36 -49.35
C ILE A 101 -13.18 9.81 -49.52
N GLN A 102 -12.79 10.17 -50.73
CA GLN A 102 -12.28 11.50 -51.07
C GLN A 102 -13.40 12.45 -51.45
N ASP A 103 -14.35 12.01 -52.29
CA ASP A 103 -15.48 12.83 -52.75
C ASP A 103 -16.64 11.94 -53.25
N ILE A 104 -17.82 12.53 -53.42
CA ILE A 104 -18.98 11.92 -54.08
C ILE A 104 -19.43 12.83 -55.22
N VAL A 105 -19.02 12.50 -56.45
CA VAL A 105 -19.32 13.29 -57.65
C VAL A 105 -20.24 12.49 -58.56
N ASN A 106 -21.34 13.08 -59.05
CA ASN A 106 -22.27 12.44 -59.98
C ASN A 106 -22.78 11.05 -59.53
N ARG A 107 -23.01 10.87 -58.22
CA ARG A 107 -23.39 9.59 -57.59
C ARG A 107 -22.33 8.48 -57.73
N GLN A 108 -21.06 8.84 -57.93
CA GLN A 108 -19.91 7.93 -57.88
C GLN A 108 -19.06 8.27 -56.65
N ILE A 109 -18.65 7.24 -55.92
CA ILE A 109 -17.71 7.38 -54.79
C ILE A 109 -16.31 7.43 -55.37
N GLN A 110 -15.61 8.54 -55.16
CA GLN A 110 -14.17 8.60 -55.35
C GLN A 110 -13.52 8.16 -54.04
N ALA A 111 -12.81 7.04 -54.08
CA ALA A 111 -12.13 6.50 -52.92
C ALA A 111 -10.66 6.22 -53.25
N ALA A 112 -9.80 6.45 -52.26
CA ALA A 112 -8.42 5.99 -52.28
C ALA A 112 -8.31 4.73 -51.41
N LEU A 113 -7.55 3.76 -51.92
CA LEU A 113 -7.19 2.55 -51.19
C LEU A 113 -5.71 2.65 -50.82
N SER A 114 -5.44 2.77 -49.53
CA SER A 114 -4.09 2.55 -48.99
C SER A 114 -3.99 1.09 -48.56
N THR A 115 -2.90 0.41 -48.93
CA THR A 115 -2.66 -0.97 -48.51
C THR A 115 -1.27 -1.06 -47.89
N ASN A 116 -1.22 -1.59 -46.67
CA ASN A 116 0.01 -2.06 -46.03
C ASN A 116 0.06 -3.59 -46.12
N LEU A 117 1.16 -4.12 -46.63
CA LEU A 117 1.43 -5.54 -46.80
C LEU A 117 2.63 -5.92 -45.95
N ILE A 118 2.49 -6.93 -45.10
CA ILE A 118 3.56 -7.55 -44.34
C ILE A 118 3.76 -8.96 -44.87
N GLU A 119 5.01 -9.31 -45.18
CA GLU A 119 5.41 -10.65 -45.59
C GLU A 119 6.53 -11.13 -44.66
N LEU A 120 6.34 -12.27 -44.02
CA LEU A 120 7.37 -12.97 -43.25
C LEU A 120 7.54 -14.38 -43.80
N LYS A 121 8.76 -14.74 -44.15
CA LYS A 121 9.20 -16.13 -44.34
C LYS A 121 10.09 -16.48 -43.17
N ALA A 122 9.67 -17.43 -42.37
CA ALA A 122 10.34 -17.86 -41.16
C ALA A 122 10.60 -19.35 -41.22
N ASN A 123 11.60 -19.80 -40.48
CA ASN A 123 11.86 -21.22 -40.26
C ASN A 123 11.87 -21.50 -38.76
N TYR A 124 11.37 -22.68 -38.39
CA TYR A 124 11.27 -23.11 -37.00
C TYR A 124 11.80 -24.52 -36.85
N GLN A 125 12.33 -24.81 -35.67
CA GLN A 125 12.73 -26.15 -35.28
C GLN A 125 12.26 -26.40 -33.85
N ASN A 126 11.38 -27.41 -33.68
CA ASN A 126 10.78 -27.74 -32.39
C ASN A 126 10.18 -26.51 -31.66
N GLY A 127 9.47 -25.66 -32.41
CA GLY A 127 8.81 -24.46 -31.90
C GLY A 127 9.73 -23.26 -31.66
N GLY A 128 11.06 -23.43 -31.69
CA GLY A 128 12.04 -22.34 -31.58
C GLY A 128 12.36 -21.70 -32.93
N LEU A 129 12.84 -20.45 -32.88
CA LEU A 129 13.30 -19.73 -34.08
C LEU A 129 14.57 -20.40 -34.62
N SER A 130 14.57 -20.73 -35.90
CA SER A 130 15.69 -21.40 -36.57
C SER A 130 15.81 -20.97 -38.02
N GLY A 131 16.94 -21.29 -38.65
CA GLY A 131 17.17 -21.07 -40.07
C GLY A 131 17.12 -19.60 -40.49
N THR A 132 16.86 -19.36 -41.77
CA THR A 132 16.88 -18.01 -42.36
C THR A 132 15.49 -17.40 -42.42
N TRP A 133 15.37 -16.17 -41.93
CA TRP A 133 14.15 -15.39 -41.90
C TRP A 133 14.27 -14.19 -42.83
N ASN A 134 13.17 -13.90 -43.53
CA ASN A 134 13.04 -12.74 -44.40
C ASN A 134 11.73 -12.04 -44.10
N TYR A 135 11.80 -10.75 -43.79
CA TYR A 135 10.68 -9.92 -43.41
C TYR A 135 10.63 -8.66 -44.27
N SER A 136 9.46 -8.31 -44.77
CA SER A 136 9.24 -7.04 -45.46
C SER A 136 7.88 -6.45 -45.18
N GLU A 137 7.84 -5.14 -45.01
CA GLU A 137 6.63 -4.32 -44.99
C GLU A 137 6.61 -3.43 -46.22
N LYS A 138 5.47 -3.35 -46.89
CA LYS A 138 5.28 -2.61 -48.13
C LYS A 138 4.04 -1.76 -48.03
N ASN A 139 4.10 -0.53 -48.53
CA ASN A 139 2.92 0.30 -48.75
C ASN A 139 2.64 0.41 -50.24
N TRP A 140 1.37 0.34 -50.59
CA TRP A 140 0.91 0.60 -51.95
C TRP A 140 0.85 2.11 -52.20
N GLN A 141 1.66 2.61 -53.14
CA GLN A 141 1.69 4.01 -53.54
C GLN A 141 1.96 4.10 -55.05
N ASP A 142 1.22 4.95 -55.76
CA ASP A 142 1.45 5.25 -57.18
C ASP A 142 1.55 4.02 -58.11
N GLU A 143 0.66 3.05 -57.89
CA GLU A 143 0.54 1.77 -58.64
C GLU A 143 1.65 0.72 -58.39
N ASP A 144 2.56 0.94 -57.42
CA ASP A 144 3.58 -0.04 -57.02
C ASP A 144 3.68 -0.21 -55.49
N TYR A 145 4.32 -1.30 -55.06
CA TYR A 145 4.65 -1.53 -53.66
C TYR A 145 6.01 -0.93 -53.32
N LEU A 146 6.02 0.04 -52.42
CA LEU A 146 7.25 0.60 -51.87
C LEU A 146 7.58 -0.08 -50.54
N ASN A 147 8.78 -0.65 -50.45
CA ASN A 147 9.29 -1.21 -49.20
C ASN A 147 9.40 -0.12 -48.12
N VAL A 148 8.65 -0.29 -47.05
CA VAL A 148 8.64 0.55 -45.85
C VAL A 148 9.62 0.02 -44.82
N PHE A 149 9.70 -1.30 -44.67
CA PHE A 149 10.67 -1.94 -43.79
C PHE A 149 11.17 -3.23 -44.41
N VAL A 150 12.46 -3.53 -44.28
CA VAL A 150 13.05 -4.77 -44.79
C VAL A 150 14.08 -5.31 -43.80
N ALA A 151 14.02 -6.62 -43.57
CA ALA A 151 15.05 -7.40 -42.89
C ALA A 151 15.24 -8.72 -43.64
N ASN A 152 16.35 -8.85 -44.34
CA ASN A 152 16.63 -10.02 -45.18
C ASN A 152 17.73 -10.87 -44.57
N ASP A 153 17.65 -12.17 -44.83
CA ASP A 153 18.67 -13.17 -44.51
C ASP A 153 19.08 -13.23 -43.02
N LEU A 154 18.14 -12.91 -42.12
CA LEU A 154 18.36 -13.02 -40.68
C LEU A 154 18.48 -14.50 -40.31
N THR A 155 19.60 -14.91 -39.73
CA THR A 155 19.81 -16.33 -39.37
C THR A 155 19.58 -16.54 -37.89
N PHE A 156 18.71 -17.47 -37.55
CA PHE A 156 18.40 -17.86 -36.17
C PHE A 156 18.93 -19.26 -35.86
N GLU A 157 19.39 -19.46 -34.64
CA GLU A 157 19.62 -20.79 -34.07
C GLU A 157 19.25 -20.78 -32.59
N LYS A 158 18.30 -21.66 -32.20
CA LYS A 158 17.79 -21.77 -30.82
C LYS A 158 17.34 -20.42 -30.25
N ASP A 159 16.47 -19.71 -30.98
CA ASP A 159 15.93 -18.40 -30.63
C ASP A 159 16.92 -17.22 -30.65
N SER A 160 18.19 -17.44 -30.99
CA SER A 160 19.21 -16.38 -31.07
C SER A 160 19.60 -16.07 -32.51
N LEU A 161 19.72 -14.78 -32.83
CA LEU A 161 20.28 -14.31 -34.09
C LEU A 161 21.77 -14.66 -34.20
N ARG A 162 22.24 -14.85 -35.43
CA ARG A 162 23.63 -15.14 -35.77
C ARG A 162 24.04 -14.47 -37.07
N GLY A 163 25.31 -14.09 -37.14
CA GLY A 163 25.92 -13.49 -38.32
C GLY A 163 25.49 -12.05 -38.52
N SER A 164 25.41 -11.63 -39.78
CA SER A 164 25.09 -10.26 -40.15
C SER A 164 23.61 -9.93 -39.91
N VAL A 165 23.37 -8.77 -39.30
CA VAL A 165 22.03 -8.22 -39.07
C VAL A 165 21.91 -6.94 -39.88
N LYS A 166 20.81 -6.82 -40.63
CA LYS A 166 20.47 -5.61 -41.38
C LYS A 166 18.98 -5.31 -41.24
N PHE A 167 18.67 -4.11 -40.74
CA PHE A 167 17.33 -3.55 -40.71
C PHE A 167 17.29 -2.24 -41.48
N GLU A 168 16.30 -2.07 -42.35
CA GLU A 168 16.11 -0.84 -43.12
C GLU A 168 14.66 -0.40 -43.05
N SER A 169 14.40 0.73 -42.39
CA SER A 169 13.10 1.38 -42.30
C SER A 169 13.09 2.70 -43.09
N LYS A 170 12.14 2.82 -44.00
CA LYS A 170 11.77 4.02 -44.76
C LYS A 170 10.41 4.57 -44.32
N ASP A 171 9.87 4.09 -43.20
CA ASP A 171 8.64 4.63 -42.62
C ASP A 171 8.86 6.10 -42.26
N PRO A 172 8.08 7.06 -42.81
CA PRO A 172 8.21 8.48 -42.50
C PRO A 172 8.12 8.79 -41.00
N LYS A 173 7.46 7.94 -40.21
CA LYS A 173 7.38 8.10 -38.75
C LYS A 173 8.67 7.70 -38.04
N ARG A 174 9.42 6.75 -38.59
CA ARG A 174 10.61 6.12 -37.99
C ARG A 174 11.55 5.60 -39.08
N THR A 175 12.23 6.52 -39.76
CA THR A 175 13.25 6.17 -40.76
C THR A 175 14.54 5.76 -40.05
N TYR A 176 15.11 4.61 -40.40
CA TYR A 176 16.42 4.20 -39.89
C TYR A 176 17.09 3.11 -40.73
N GLN A 177 18.39 2.95 -40.58
CA GLN A 177 19.13 1.78 -41.03
C GLN A 177 20.03 1.29 -39.91
N ILE A 178 20.04 -0.02 -39.66
CA ILE A 178 20.85 -0.64 -38.61
C ILE A 178 21.60 -1.81 -39.21
N TYR A 179 22.91 -1.84 -38.99
CA TYR A 179 23.82 -2.88 -39.45
C TYR A 179 24.66 -3.37 -38.29
N GLY A 180 24.92 -4.67 -38.22
CA GLY A 180 25.79 -5.21 -37.19
C GLY A 180 26.06 -6.69 -37.36
N GLU A 181 26.80 -7.25 -36.41
CA GLU A 181 27.14 -8.67 -36.36
C GLU A 181 26.82 -9.26 -34.99
N VAL A 182 26.33 -10.50 -35.00
CA VAL A 182 26.03 -11.30 -33.82
C VAL A 182 26.84 -12.59 -33.86
N ASN A 183 27.51 -12.92 -32.76
CA ASN A 183 28.30 -14.14 -32.68
C ASN A 183 27.43 -15.40 -32.49
N LYS A 184 28.07 -16.57 -32.39
CA LYS A 184 27.39 -17.87 -32.18
C LYS A 184 26.58 -17.97 -30.86
N GLU A 185 26.85 -17.10 -29.89
CA GLU A 185 26.18 -17.05 -28.59
C GLU A 185 25.00 -16.08 -28.58
N GLY A 186 24.72 -15.38 -29.69
CA GLY A 186 23.68 -14.36 -29.73
C GLY A 186 24.12 -12.99 -29.17
N LEU A 187 25.43 -12.77 -28.99
CA LEU A 187 25.98 -11.52 -28.50
C LEU A 187 26.37 -10.58 -29.63
N MET A 188 26.09 -9.28 -29.46
CA MET A 188 26.57 -8.24 -30.36
C MET A 188 28.10 -8.19 -30.38
N VAL A 189 28.69 -8.12 -31.57
CA VAL A 189 30.14 -8.03 -31.77
C VAL A 189 30.46 -7.10 -32.93
N GLY A 190 31.70 -6.60 -32.96
CA GLY A 190 32.18 -5.75 -34.05
C GLY A 190 31.54 -4.36 -34.02
N ASN A 191 31.45 -3.73 -35.19
CA ASN A 191 30.82 -2.42 -35.32
C ASN A 191 29.33 -2.59 -35.64
N TRP A 192 28.51 -1.91 -34.85
CA TRP A 192 27.11 -1.72 -35.10
C TRP A 192 26.89 -0.28 -35.55
N GLU A 193 26.28 -0.09 -36.70
CA GLU A 193 26.06 1.21 -37.33
C GLU A 193 24.56 1.50 -37.39
N PHE A 194 24.17 2.67 -36.89
CA PHE A 194 22.79 3.15 -36.90
C PHE A 194 22.73 4.48 -37.65
N PHE A 195 21.82 4.59 -38.60
CA PHE A 195 21.58 5.80 -39.37
C PHE A 195 20.13 6.22 -39.17
N TYR A 196 19.87 7.40 -38.62
CA TYR A 196 18.50 7.85 -38.37
C TYR A 196 18.39 9.39 -38.32
N PRO A 197 17.28 9.98 -38.77
CA PRO A 197 17.00 11.40 -38.59
C PRO A 197 16.51 11.68 -37.16
N VAL A 198 16.97 12.78 -36.58
CA VAL A 198 16.43 13.32 -35.31
C VAL A 198 15.41 14.43 -35.61
N ASP A 199 15.71 15.29 -36.57
CA ASP A 199 14.82 16.33 -37.07
C ASP A 199 15.08 16.61 -38.56
N SER A 200 14.43 17.63 -39.12
CA SER A 200 14.55 17.99 -40.54
C SER A 200 15.97 18.38 -40.98
N ASN A 201 16.85 18.77 -40.05
CA ASN A 201 18.18 19.29 -40.31
C ASN A 201 19.30 18.39 -39.76
N LEU A 202 18.98 17.46 -38.85
CA LEU A 202 19.93 16.59 -38.18
C LEU A 202 19.64 15.12 -38.50
N THR A 203 20.60 14.49 -39.18
CA THR A 203 20.68 13.03 -39.33
C THR A 203 21.90 12.53 -38.58
N ILE A 204 21.72 11.49 -37.78
CA ILE A 204 22.78 10.89 -36.96
C ILE A 204 23.28 9.63 -37.65
N HIS A 205 24.60 9.49 -37.68
CA HIS A 205 25.29 8.23 -37.82
C HIS A 205 25.90 7.88 -36.46
N GLU A 206 25.37 6.84 -35.83
CA GLU A 206 25.84 6.32 -34.56
C GLU A 206 26.62 5.03 -34.82
N THR A 207 27.85 4.95 -34.32
CA THR A 207 28.68 3.74 -34.38
C THR A 207 28.92 3.22 -32.98
N ARG A 208 28.52 1.97 -32.72
CA ARG A 208 28.83 1.24 -31.48
C ARG A 208 29.84 0.15 -31.76
N ARG A 209 30.84 0.01 -30.91
CA ARG A 209 31.84 -1.07 -31.01
C ARG A 209 31.65 -2.04 -29.86
N TYR A 210 31.36 -3.29 -30.19
CA TYR A 210 31.20 -4.36 -29.23
C TYR A 210 32.33 -5.38 -29.31
N GLU A 211 32.81 -5.81 -28.15
CA GLU A 211 33.72 -6.94 -28.01
C GLU A 211 33.07 -8.02 -27.14
N LYS A 212 32.76 -9.18 -27.74
CA LYS A 212 32.11 -10.31 -27.04
C LYS A 212 30.85 -9.89 -26.24
N GLY A 213 30.03 -8.98 -26.78
CA GLY A 213 28.83 -8.47 -26.12
C GLY A 213 29.03 -7.30 -25.16
N PHE A 214 30.26 -6.87 -24.89
CA PHE A 214 30.57 -5.67 -24.11
C PHE A 214 30.67 -4.46 -25.02
N LEU A 215 29.96 -3.38 -24.73
CA LEU A 215 30.10 -2.12 -25.45
C LEU A 215 31.36 -1.42 -24.95
N ILE A 216 32.32 -1.19 -25.86
CA ILE A 216 33.61 -0.56 -25.53
C ILE A 216 33.70 0.88 -26.03
N GLY A 217 32.84 1.26 -26.97
CA GLY A 217 32.74 2.65 -27.43
C GLY A 217 31.48 2.91 -28.24
N LEU A 218 30.99 4.14 -28.14
CA LEU A 218 29.85 4.67 -28.89
C LEU A 218 30.22 6.07 -29.39
N SER A 219 30.01 6.34 -30.67
CA SER A 219 30.18 7.68 -31.25
C SER A 219 28.99 8.09 -32.09
N LYS A 220 28.64 9.37 -32.06
CA LYS A 220 27.58 9.97 -32.87
C LYS A 220 28.14 11.12 -33.67
N VAL A 221 27.90 11.09 -34.97
CA VAL A 221 28.27 12.16 -35.90
C VAL A 221 27.06 12.58 -36.71
N ASN A 222 27.05 13.84 -37.16
CA ASN A 222 26.09 14.28 -38.17
C ASN A 222 26.41 13.55 -39.48
N ASN A 223 25.47 12.77 -39.99
CA ASN A 223 25.67 11.92 -41.16
C ASN A 223 25.97 12.71 -42.45
N LEU A 224 25.54 13.98 -42.53
CA LEU A 224 25.77 14.84 -43.71
C LEU A 224 27.07 15.63 -43.62
N THR A 225 27.39 16.19 -42.45
CA THR A 225 28.56 17.07 -42.28
C THR A 225 29.77 16.37 -41.68
N ASN A 226 29.59 15.14 -41.17
CA ASN A 226 30.56 14.39 -40.40
C ASN A 226 31.08 15.12 -39.14
N GLN A 227 30.33 16.10 -38.65
CA GLN A 227 30.64 16.80 -37.41
C GLN A 227 30.33 15.88 -36.22
N LYS A 228 31.29 15.72 -35.31
CA LYS A 228 31.10 14.99 -34.05
C LYS A 228 30.00 15.66 -33.21
N ILE A 229 29.06 14.84 -32.75
CA ILE A 229 27.99 15.23 -31.84
C ILE A 229 28.42 14.78 -30.45
N ASP A 230 28.54 13.46 -30.24
CA ASP A 230 28.88 12.85 -28.95
C ASP A 230 29.85 11.67 -29.13
N GLU A 231 30.58 11.31 -28.07
CA GLU A 231 31.42 10.11 -28.03
C GLU A 231 31.60 9.66 -26.59
N VAL A 232 31.24 8.40 -26.35
CA VAL A 232 31.38 7.73 -25.06
C VAL A 232 32.34 6.57 -25.21
N VAL A 233 33.36 6.52 -24.36
CA VAL A 233 34.32 5.42 -24.29
C VAL A 233 34.16 4.72 -22.95
N PHE A 234 33.93 3.41 -22.99
CA PHE A 234 33.70 2.59 -21.79
C PHE A 234 35.04 2.10 -21.25
N TYR A 235 35.88 3.01 -20.79
CA TYR A 235 37.25 2.72 -20.33
C TYR A 235 37.30 1.59 -19.30
N ASN A 236 36.37 1.62 -18.33
CA ASN A 236 36.28 0.60 -17.30
C ASN A 236 36.05 -0.81 -17.90
N ALA A 237 35.11 -0.95 -18.84
CA ALA A 237 34.87 -2.22 -19.53
C ALA A 237 36.10 -2.69 -20.34
N ILE A 238 36.81 -1.75 -20.99
CA ILE A 238 38.05 -2.06 -21.74
C ILE A 238 39.13 -2.60 -20.80
N GLU A 239 39.41 -1.90 -19.70
CA GLU A 239 40.45 -2.28 -18.73
C GLU A 239 40.16 -3.63 -18.10
N LYS A 240 38.90 -3.94 -17.80
CA LYS A 240 38.48 -5.23 -17.25
C LYS A 240 38.62 -6.37 -18.25
N LEU A 241 38.20 -6.15 -19.51
CA LEU A 241 38.38 -7.14 -20.57
C LEU A 241 39.87 -7.42 -20.79
N ASP A 242 40.71 -6.39 -20.82
CA ASP A 242 42.15 -6.53 -20.96
C ASP A 242 42.76 -7.28 -19.78
N SER A 243 42.30 -7.02 -18.56
CA SER A 243 42.78 -7.70 -17.36
C SER A 243 42.46 -9.20 -17.37
N LEU A 244 41.25 -9.57 -17.79
CA LEU A 244 40.85 -10.97 -17.97
C LEU A 244 41.62 -11.65 -19.11
N ASN A 245 41.84 -10.95 -20.22
CA ASN A 245 42.60 -11.48 -21.35
C ASN A 245 44.09 -11.70 -20.99
N GLN A 246 44.66 -10.87 -20.11
CA GLN A 246 46.04 -11.01 -19.61
C GLN A 246 46.17 -12.06 -18.50
N GLY A 247 45.06 -12.55 -17.95
CA GLY A 247 45.03 -13.56 -16.89
C GLY A 247 45.41 -13.00 -15.51
N PHE A 248 45.13 -11.73 -15.24
CA PHE A 248 45.28 -11.17 -13.90
C PHE A 248 44.27 -11.79 -12.93
N GLU A 249 44.66 -11.91 -11.67
CA GLU A 249 43.77 -12.31 -10.59
C GLU A 249 42.90 -11.10 -10.23
N VAL A 250 41.62 -11.19 -10.57
CA VAL A 250 40.60 -10.14 -10.40
C VAL A 250 39.38 -10.73 -9.70
N ASP A 251 38.57 -9.86 -9.10
CA ASP A 251 37.35 -10.20 -8.34
C ASP A 251 36.09 -10.24 -9.21
N TYR A 252 36.23 -10.23 -10.53
CA TYR A 252 35.13 -10.33 -11.49
C TYR A 252 35.41 -11.36 -12.60
N GLN A 253 34.34 -11.85 -13.21
CA GLN A 253 34.40 -12.76 -14.37
C GLN A 253 33.37 -12.38 -15.43
N VAL A 254 33.49 -12.93 -16.64
CA VAL A 254 32.46 -12.77 -17.67
C VAL A 254 31.25 -13.63 -17.29
N SER A 255 30.06 -13.04 -17.25
CA SER A 255 28.81 -13.78 -17.01
C SER A 255 28.59 -14.89 -18.03
N ASP A 256 27.89 -15.96 -17.65
CA ASP A 256 27.41 -16.98 -18.61
C ASP A 256 26.05 -16.60 -19.22
N GLN A 257 25.43 -15.55 -18.68
CA GLN A 257 24.11 -15.07 -19.08
C GLN A 257 24.21 -13.96 -20.13
N ALA A 258 23.19 -13.89 -20.97
CA ALA A 258 22.98 -12.83 -21.94
C ALA A 258 22.02 -11.79 -21.34
N PHE A 259 22.32 -10.52 -21.55
CA PHE A 259 21.53 -9.38 -21.06
C PHE A 259 20.90 -8.64 -22.23
N GLY A 260 19.88 -7.82 -21.96
CA GLY A 260 19.12 -7.12 -23.01
C GLY A 260 19.95 -6.23 -23.95
N LEU A 261 19.27 -5.40 -24.72
CA LEU A 261 19.91 -4.63 -25.80
C LEU A 261 20.84 -3.52 -25.29
N ILE A 262 20.61 -3.00 -24.08
CA ILE A 262 21.43 -1.94 -23.47
C ILE A 262 22.57 -2.58 -22.69
N PHE A 263 23.80 -2.17 -23.01
CA PHE A 263 24.96 -2.52 -22.20
C PHE A 263 24.95 -1.68 -20.93
N ASN A 264 25.01 -2.34 -19.78
CA ASN A 264 25.06 -1.66 -18.49
C ASN A 264 25.97 -2.45 -17.53
N ASP A 265 27.00 -1.77 -17.03
CA ASP A 265 27.98 -2.29 -16.08
C ASP A 265 28.07 -1.38 -14.83
N GLY A 266 26.94 -0.97 -14.28
CA GLY A 266 26.91 -0.02 -13.15
C GLY A 266 26.36 1.36 -13.49
N TYR A 267 26.08 1.66 -14.75
CA TYR A 267 25.64 2.98 -15.19
C TYR A 267 24.16 3.20 -14.85
N VAL A 268 23.84 4.27 -14.14
CA VAL A 268 22.45 4.65 -13.85
C VAL A 268 21.81 5.33 -15.05
N GLU A 269 20.48 5.38 -15.09
CA GLU A 269 19.74 5.84 -16.26
C GLU A 269 20.14 7.25 -16.70
N ASN A 270 20.45 8.16 -15.79
CA ASN A 270 20.83 9.55 -16.10
C ASN A 270 22.30 9.75 -16.53
N SER A 271 23.11 8.69 -16.50
CA SER A 271 24.51 8.76 -16.94
C SER A 271 24.61 8.92 -18.47
N GLU A 272 25.68 9.55 -18.94
CA GLU A 272 25.97 9.70 -20.37
C GLU A 272 26.06 8.32 -21.05
N GLU A 273 26.71 7.35 -20.41
CA GLU A 273 26.86 5.98 -20.91
C GLU A 273 25.53 5.29 -21.18
N PHE A 274 24.52 5.53 -20.33
CA PHE A 274 23.19 4.96 -20.52
C PHE A 274 22.36 5.75 -21.53
N GLN A 275 22.30 7.08 -21.38
CA GLN A 275 21.48 7.96 -22.22
C GLN A 275 21.89 7.90 -23.69
N GLU A 276 23.20 7.85 -23.97
CA GLU A 276 23.68 7.84 -25.34
C GLU A 276 23.30 6.56 -26.11
N GLN A 277 23.03 5.45 -25.41
CA GLN A 277 22.54 4.22 -26.03
C GLN A 277 21.03 4.24 -26.33
N TYR A 278 20.24 5.09 -25.68
CA TYR A 278 18.79 4.93 -25.60
C TYR A 278 18.11 4.95 -26.98
N LEU A 279 18.36 5.97 -27.79
CA LEU A 279 17.67 6.15 -29.08
C LEU A 279 17.99 5.03 -30.07
N GLY A 280 19.27 4.70 -30.29
CA GLY A 280 19.65 3.59 -31.16
C GLY A 280 19.11 2.24 -30.68
N THR A 281 19.03 2.04 -29.37
CA THR A 281 18.45 0.82 -28.77
C THR A 281 16.94 0.74 -28.99
N TYR A 282 16.24 1.87 -28.84
CA TYR A 282 14.82 1.97 -29.13
C TYR A 282 14.50 1.64 -30.60
N LEU A 283 15.32 2.10 -31.55
CA LEU A 283 15.16 1.77 -32.97
C LEU A 283 15.44 0.29 -33.25
N LEU A 284 16.41 -0.30 -32.56
CA LEU A 284 16.69 -1.72 -32.64
C LEU A 284 15.52 -2.55 -32.08
N GLU A 285 14.94 -2.11 -30.96
CA GLU A 285 13.76 -2.74 -30.36
C GLU A 285 12.54 -2.64 -31.28
N ASP A 286 12.33 -1.49 -31.95
CA ASP A 286 11.30 -1.33 -32.99
C ASP A 286 11.49 -2.36 -34.12
N ALA A 287 12.71 -2.50 -34.65
CA ALA A 287 13.02 -3.46 -35.69
C ALA A 287 12.76 -4.92 -35.25
N LEU A 288 13.19 -5.27 -34.04
CA LEU A 288 12.96 -6.60 -33.47
C LEU A 288 11.48 -6.89 -33.21
N SER A 289 10.71 -5.89 -32.77
CA SER A 289 9.28 -6.06 -32.52
C SER A 289 8.50 -6.35 -33.80
N ARG A 290 8.90 -5.76 -34.93
CA ARG A 290 8.30 -5.98 -36.25
C ARG A 290 8.53 -7.41 -36.74
N ILE A 291 9.78 -7.89 -36.70
CA ILE A 291 10.11 -9.24 -37.20
C ILE A 291 9.53 -10.34 -36.30
N LEU A 292 9.39 -10.09 -35.00
CA LEU A 292 8.92 -11.07 -34.03
C LEU A 292 7.39 -11.02 -33.79
N GLN A 293 6.64 -10.14 -34.46
CA GLN A 293 5.22 -9.87 -34.13
C GLN A 293 4.30 -11.12 -34.10
N PHE A 294 4.69 -12.23 -34.72
CA PHE A 294 3.95 -13.49 -34.72
C PHE A 294 4.39 -14.48 -33.60
N GLU A 295 5.33 -14.08 -32.75
CA GLU A 295 5.96 -14.88 -31.68
C GLU A 295 5.59 -14.37 -30.28
N GLU A 296 4.40 -14.73 -29.81
CA GLU A 296 3.85 -14.34 -28.49
C GLU A 296 4.80 -14.61 -27.31
N THR A 297 5.65 -15.64 -27.39
CA THR A 297 6.60 -15.97 -26.30
C THR A 297 7.65 -14.88 -26.06
N PHE A 298 7.89 -13.99 -27.04
CA PHE A 298 8.82 -12.88 -26.94
C PHE A 298 8.18 -11.61 -26.36
N PHE A 299 6.85 -11.58 -26.21
CA PHE A 299 6.13 -10.42 -25.69
C PHE A 299 5.54 -10.68 -24.30
N SER A 300 5.43 -9.62 -23.51
CA SER A 300 4.65 -9.57 -22.27
C SER A 300 3.16 -9.32 -22.56
N GLU A 301 2.32 -9.44 -21.54
CA GLU A 301 0.87 -9.22 -21.67
C GLU A 301 0.50 -7.79 -22.11
N ASP A 302 1.35 -6.80 -21.80
CA ASP A 302 1.22 -5.40 -22.23
C ASP A 302 1.80 -5.14 -23.63
N GLY A 303 2.25 -6.17 -24.34
CA GLY A 303 2.72 -6.09 -25.73
C GLY A 303 4.14 -5.54 -25.91
N LYS A 304 4.94 -5.51 -24.84
CA LYS A 304 6.37 -5.13 -24.90
C LYS A 304 7.25 -6.36 -25.10
N LEU A 305 8.42 -6.17 -25.70
CA LEU A 305 9.40 -7.25 -25.82
C LEU A 305 9.96 -7.58 -24.42
N LYS A 306 9.87 -8.86 -24.04
CA LYS A 306 10.46 -9.38 -22.79
C LYS A 306 11.67 -10.28 -23.04
N LYS A 307 11.80 -10.81 -24.26
CA LYS A 307 12.93 -11.63 -24.71
C LYS A 307 13.50 -11.02 -25.98
N TYR A 308 14.82 -11.01 -26.08
CA TYR A 308 15.52 -10.49 -27.25
C TYR A 308 16.32 -11.63 -27.93
N PRO A 309 16.34 -11.71 -29.26
CA PRO A 309 17.12 -12.70 -29.99
C PRO A 309 18.60 -12.31 -30.14
N LEU A 310 18.99 -11.12 -29.69
CA LEU A 310 20.35 -10.66 -29.60
C LEU A 310 20.55 -9.92 -28.28
N SER A 311 21.80 -9.85 -27.80
CA SER A 311 22.07 -9.49 -26.42
C SER A 311 23.43 -8.84 -26.20
N THR A 312 23.57 -8.21 -25.04
CA THR A 312 24.84 -7.76 -24.47
C THR A 312 25.35 -8.75 -23.42
N ARG A 313 26.59 -8.56 -22.99
CA ARG A 313 27.24 -9.33 -21.92
C ARG A 313 27.51 -8.39 -20.75
N ARG A 314 27.59 -8.95 -19.53
CA ARG A 314 28.02 -8.23 -18.32
C ARG A 314 29.13 -8.98 -17.60
N PHE A 315 29.82 -8.28 -16.71
CA PHE A 315 30.68 -8.91 -15.71
C PHE A 315 29.82 -9.45 -14.56
N VAL A 316 30.40 -10.38 -13.80
CA VAL A 316 29.89 -10.87 -12.53
C VAL A 316 30.95 -10.58 -11.48
N TYR A 317 30.61 -9.76 -10.51
CA TYR A 317 31.47 -9.35 -9.41
C TYR A 317 31.24 -10.29 -8.23
N ALA A 318 32.34 -10.76 -7.62
CA ALA A 318 32.28 -11.53 -6.40
C ALA A 318 31.85 -10.63 -5.24
N ILE A 319 30.73 -10.96 -4.60
CA ILE A 319 30.26 -10.27 -3.40
C ILE A 319 30.90 -10.95 -2.19
N SER A 320 31.61 -10.19 -1.36
CA SER A 320 32.20 -10.71 -0.12
C SER A 320 31.12 -11.07 0.90
N GLU A 321 31.39 -12.01 1.82
CA GLU A 321 30.44 -12.34 2.91
C GLU A 321 30.11 -11.13 3.78
N ASP A 322 31.09 -10.23 3.98
CA ASP A 322 30.90 -8.97 4.71
C ASP A 322 29.94 -8.02 3.97
N ASP A 323 30.06 -7.89 2.65
CA ASP A 323 29.17 -7.05 1.86
C ASP A 323 27.76 -7.64 1.78
N GLN A 324 27.63 -8.96 1.64
CA GLN A 324 26.35 -9.65 1.67
C GLN A 324 25.63 -9.41 2.99
N SER A 325 26.32 -9.54 4.13
CA SER A 325 25.74 -9.26 5.45
C SER A 325 25.30 -7.80 5.58
N ARG A 326 26.05 -6.84 5.02
CA ARG A 326 25.66 -5.43 5.03
C ARG A 326 24.46 -5.16 4.13
N TYR A 327 24.36 -5.81 2.96
CA TYR A 327 23.19 -5.68 2.09
C TYR A 327 21.92 -6.20 2.75
N GLU A 328 22.00 -7.33 3.45
CA GLU A 328 20.88 -7.85 4.24
C GLU A 328 20.45 -6.88 5.34
N GLU A 329 21.42 -6.28 6.05
CA GLU A 329 21.12 -5.26 7.07
C GLU A 329 20.51 -3.99 6.48
N ILE A 330 21.01 -3.53 5.32
CA ILE A 330 20.44 -2.38 4.60
C ILE A 330 18.97 -2.64 4.25
N ILE A 331 18.66 -3.82 3.70
CA ILE A 331 17.29 -4.21 3.34
C ILE A 331 16.40 -4.22 4.58
N GLU A 332 16.88 -4.77 5.69
CA GLU A 332 16.13 -4.82 6.95
C GLU A 332 15.82 -3.42 7.50
N ILE A 333 16.82 -2.53 7.56
CA ILE A 333 16.62 -1.15 8.03
C ILE A 333 15.67 -0.40 7.10
N PHE A 334 15.83 -0.56 5.78
CA PHE A 334 14.96 0.06 4.79
C PHE A 334 13.50 -0.37 4.98
N ASP A 335 13.25 -1.67 5.16
CA ASP A 335 11.89 -2.18 5.34
C ASP A 335 11.25 -1.68 6.62
N ARG A 336 12.01 -1.59 7.71
CA ARG A 336 11.52 -0.97 8.95
C ARG A 336 11.19 0.51 8.74
N LEU A 337 12.09 1.26 8.11
CA LEU A 337 11.94 2.69 7.83
C LEU A 337 10.72 2.96 6.94
N LYS A 338 10.54 2.17 5.87
CA LYS A 338 9.41 2.28 4.94
C LYS A 338 8.09 1.95 5.62
N ASN A 339 8.01 0.82 6.32
CA ASN A 339 6.78 0.41 6.97
C ASN A 339 6.36 1.37 8.08
N GLN A 340 7.30 1.85 8.89
CA GLN A 340 6.99 2.73 10.01
C GLN A 340 6.72 4.17 9.58
N SER A 341 7.42 4.68 8.56
CA SER A 341 7.14 6.03 8.02
C SER A 341 5.77 6.11 7.32
N SER A 342 5.29 5.01 6.74
CA SER A 342 3.96 4.94 6.11
C SER A 342 2.78 4.73 7.08
N GLN A 343 3.00 4.74 8.40
CA GLN A 343 1.93 4.53 9.37
C GLN A 343 0.90 5.65 9.32
N LYS A 344 -0.33 5.31 8.93
CA LYS A 344 -1.43 6.26 8.79
C LYS A 344 -1.67 7.08 10.07
N ALA A 345 -1.56 6.47 11.25
CA ALA A 345 -1.75 7.17 12.52
C ALA A 345 -0.78 8.33 12.73
N ILE A 346 0.45 8.24 12.22
CA ILE A 346 1.44 9.33 12.29
C ILE A 346 1.06 10.44 11.31
N SER A 347 0.71 10.08 10.08
CA SER A 347 0.27 11.04 9.05
C SER A 347 -1.00 11.81 9.48
N ASP A 348 -2.01 11.10 9.98
CA ASP A 348 -3.25 11.69 10.49
C ASP A 348 -2.95 12.65 11.66
N PHE A 349 -2.07 12.28 12.59
CA PHE A 349 -1.70 13.14 13.71
C PHE A 349 -0.94 14.41 13.26
N LEU A 350 0.06 14.26 12.38
CA LEU A 350 0.85 15.41 11.90
C LEU A 350 0.00 16.36 11.06
N SER A 351 -0.85 15.85 10.16
CA SER A 351 -1.72 16.68 9.33
C SER A 351 -2.67 17.57 10.15
N LEU A 352 -3.14 17.09 11.30
CA LEU A 352 -4.02 17.82 12.20
C LEU A 352 -3.26 18.80 13.13
N ASN A 353 -2.03 18.44 13.53
CA ASN A 353 -1.34 19.11 14.64
C ASN A 353 -0.01 19.79 14.26
N GLN A 354 0.41 19.77 12.98
CA GLN A 354 1.69 20.32 12.55
C GLN A 354 1.88 21.80 12.93
N ASN A 355 0.81 22.60 12.96
CA ASN A 355 0.89 24.03 13.29
C ASN A 355 0.84 24.33 14.80
N THR A 356 0.84 23.31 15.66
CA THR A 356 0.75 23.52 17.12
C THR A 356 2.11 23.78 17.76
N SER A 357 3.20 23.38 17.10
CA SER A 357 4.56 23.71 17.51
C SER A 357 5.53 23.63 16.33
N ASP A 358 6.58 24.44 16.39
CA ASP A 358 7.73 24.39 15.47
C ASP A 358 8.23 22.95 15.24
N SER A 359 8.45 22.20 16.32
CA SER A 359 8.95 20.81 16.23
C SER A 359 8.00 19.85 15.52
N LEU A 360 6.67 20.05 15.62
CA LEU A 360 5.69 19.24 14.88
C LEU A 360 5.61 19.65 13.41
N ALA A 361 5.74 20.94 13.09
CA ALA A 361 5.84 21.42 11.72
C ALA A 361 7.07 20.83 11.01
N PHE A 362 8.23 20.87 11.68
CA PHE A 362 9.45 20.21 11.19
C PHE A 362 9.26 18.70 11.01
N SER A 363 8.60 18.03 11.96
CA SER A 363 8.33 16.58 11.87
C SER A 363 7.47 16.24 10.65
N GLY A 364 6.45 17.05 10.34
CA GLY A 364 5.64 16.92 9.12
C GLY A 364 6.50 17.01 7.85
N ALA A 365 7.30 18.07 7.73
CA ALA A 365 8.18 18.27 6.59
C ALA A 365 9.25 17.17 6.45
N TYR A 366 9.76 16.64 7.56
CA TYR A 366 10.70 15.51 7.55
C TYR A 366 10.06 14.24 6.98
N PHE A 367 8.81 13.93 7.32
CA PHE A 367 8.13 12.75 6.78
C PHE A 367 7.85 12.88 5.27
N GLU A 368 7.53 14.08 4.79
CA GLU A 368 7.41 14.34 3.34
C GLU A 368 8.75 14.18 2.62
N TYR A 369 9.83 14.71 3.20
CA TYR A 369 11.19 14.52 2.72
C TYR A 369 11.55 13.02 2.67
N LEU A 370 11.31 12.29 3.76
CA LEU A 370 11.63 10.87 3.88
C LEU A 370 10.84 10.04 2.87
N SER A 371 9.56 10.34 2.64
CA SER A 371 8.74 9.63 1.65
C SER A 371 9.34 9.73 0.25
N LYS A 372 9.83 10.91 -0.16
CA LYS A 372 10.51 11.09 -1.46
C LYS A 372 11.86 10.36 -1.48
N LYS A 373 12.61 10.41 -0.38
CA LYS A 373 13.91 9.74 -0.28
C LYS A 373 13.78 8.21 -0.34
N ILE A 374 12.71 7.64 0.20
CA ILE A 374 12.39 6.21 0.12
C ILE A 374 12.22 5.75 -1.33
N GLU A 375 11.61 6.56 -2.21
CA GLU A 375 11.48 6.23 -3.63
C GLU A 375 12.84 6.07 -4.32
N ASN A 376 13.81 6.95 -3.97
CA ASN A 376 15.18 6.86 -4.49
C ASN A 376 15.91 5.62 -3.95
N TYR A 377 15.77 5.33 -2.65
CA TYR A 377 16.33 4.12 -2.05
C TYR A 377 15.77 2.84 -2.70
N GLU A 378 14.47 2.79 -3.02
CA GLU A 378 13.82 1.59 -3.56
C GLU A 378 14.54 1.03 -4.79
N GLN A 379 15.03 1.90 -5.69
CA GLN A 379 15.76 1.46 -6.88
C GLN A 379 17.00 0.64 -6.53
N VAL A 380 17.81 1.13 -5.59
CA VAL A 380 19.02 0.45 -5.12
C VAL A 380 18.64 -0.82 -4.36
N ILE A 381 17.63 -0.75 -3.49
CA ILE A 381 17.20 -1.88 -2.66
C ILE A 381 16.69 -3.05 -3.50
N GLN A 382 15.99 -2.79 -4.61
CA GLN A 382 15.55 -3.84 -5.53
C GLN A 382 16.73 -4.58 -6.19
N LEU A 383 17.81 -3.86 -6.55
CA LEU A 383 19.03 -4.49 -7.06
C LEU A 383 19.68 -5.42 -6.02
N LEU A 384 19.69 -4.99 -4.74
CA LEU A 384 20.22 -5.82 -3.65
C LEU A 384 19.34 -7.06 -3.42
N ARG A 385 18.02 -6.92 -3.43
CA ARG A 385 17.06 -8.02 -3.19
C ARG A 385 17.12 -9.11 -4.25
N ASN A 386 17.21 -8.72 -5.52
CA ASN A 386 17.23 -9.67 -6.63
C ASN A 386 18.63 -10.29 -6.84
N GLY A 387 19.65 -9.79 -6.11
CA GLY A 387 21.04 -10.18 -6.32
C GLY A 387 21.65 -9.62 -7.60
N ASP A 388 20.90 -8.78 -8.33
CA ASP A 388 21.35 -8.20 -9.60
C ASP A 388 22.55 -7.27 -9.44
N ILE A 389 22.79 -6.77 -8.23
CA ILE A 389 23.96 -5.93 -7.91
C ILE A 389 25.29 -6.59 -8.28
N GLN A 390 25.35 -7.93 -8.30
CA GLN A 390 26.55 -8.67 -8.74
C GLN A 390 26.90 -8.45 -10.23
N TYR A 391 26.01 -7.85 -11.03
CA TYR A 391 26.24 -7.54 -12.44
C TYR A 391 26.54 -6.06 -12.70
N PHE A 392 26.71 -5.27 -11.64
CA PHE A 392 26.96 -3.83 -11.70
C PHE A 392 28.29 -3.53 -11.02
N ASP A 393 29.18 -2.81 -11.71
CA ASP A 393 30.34 -2.25 -11.04
C ASP A 393 29.87 -1.21 -10.03
N THR A 394 30.22 -1.43 -8.76
CA THR A 394 29.92 -0.50 -7.68
C THR A 394 30.57 0.87 -7.88
N GLU A 395 31.74 0.97 -8.49
CA GLU A 395 32.40 2.26 -8.75
C GLU A 395 31.62 3.09 -9.77
N ASN A 396 31.20 2.47 -10.88
CA ASN A 396 30.34 3.12 -11.88
C ASN A 396 28.99 3.52 -11.25
N TYR A 397 28.42 2.63 -10.44
CA TYR A 397 27.15 2.88 -9.76
C TYR A 397 27.24 4.03 -8.77
N LEU A 398 28.32 4.13 -8.00
CA LEU A 398 28.50 5.20 -7.00
C LEU A 398 28.75 6.57 -7.58
N ARG A 399 29.25 6.65 -8.82
CA ARG A 399 29.51 7.93 -9.49
C ARG A 399 28.24 8.75 -9.66
N ASP A 400 27.14 8.10 -10.03
CA ASP A 400 25.88 8.78 -10.39
C ASP A 400 24.63 8.21 -9.67
N GLY A 401 24.69 6.97 -9.18
CA GLY A 401 23.54 6.25 -8.63
C GLY A 401 23.22 6.56 -7.17
N LEU A 402 24.16 7.14 -6.42
CA LEU A 402 23.93 7.64 -5.06
C LEU A 402 23.92 9.18 -4.99
N ASN A 403 23.65 9.87 -6.11
CA ASN A 403 23.59 11.34 -6.14
C ASN A 403 22.50 11.95 -5.23
N PHE A 404 21.57 11.12 -4.74
CA PHE A 404 20.57 11.52 -3.75
C PHE A 404 21.07 11.44 -2.29
N LEU A 405 22.30 10.95 -2.06
CA LEU A 405 22.93 10.89 -0.75
C LEU A 405 23.84 12.10 -0.56
N ASN A 406 23.29 13.16 0.04
CA ASN A 406 24.06 14.34 0.39
C ASN A 406 24.58 14.26 1.83
N SER A 407 25.73 14.90 2.10
CA SER A 407 26.26 15.04 3.47
C SER A 407 25.44 16.02 4.31
N GLU A 408 24.76 16.97 3.65
CA GLU A 408 23.87 17.94 4.30
C GLU A 408 22.58 18.06 3.49
N GLU A 409 21.45 18.07 4.20
CA GLU A 409 20.12 18.09 3.61
C GLU A 409 19.30 19.17 4.29
N GLU A 410 18.76 20.10 3.50
CA GLU A 410 18.02 21.24 4.04
C GLU A 410 16.51 21.01 3.93
N ILE A 411 15.84 20.97 5.08
CA ILE A 411 14.40 20.80 5.16
C ILE A 411 13.77 22.16 5.46
N SER A 412 12.98 22.65 4.52
CA SER A 412 12.19 23.87 4.66
C SER A 412 10.79 23.54 5.17
N TYR A 413 10.29 24.29 6.15
CA TYR A 413 8.96 24.11 6.74
C TYR A 413 8.39 25.45 7.20
N THR A 414 7.06 25.53 7.34
CA THR A 414 6.36 26.75 7.72
C THR A 414 5.74 26.59 9.10
N PHE A 415 6.00 27.56 9.99
CA PHE A 415 5.37 27.65 11.31
C PHE A 415 4.98 29.11 11.57
N ASP A 416 3.75 29.37 12.03
CA ASP A 416 3.23 30.73 12.28
C ASP A 416 3.45 31.73 11.13
N THR A 417 3.32 31.26 9.88
CA THR A 417 3.55 32.02 8.63
C THR A 417 5.00 32.41 8.33
N GLU A 418 5.95 31.98 9.16
CA GLU A 418 7.39 32.12 8.93
C GLU A 418 7.94 30.87 8.23
N LEU A 419 8.77 31.07 7.20
CA LEU A 419 9.50 29.99 6.54
C LEU A 419 10.79 29.73 7.33
N LEU A 420 10.90 28.55 7.90
CA LEU A 420 12.05 28.08 8.67
C LEU A 420 12.79 26.99 7.91
N GLN A 421 14.07 26.84 8.21
CA GLN A 421 14.95 25.87 7.57
C GLN A 421 15.76 25.14 8.64
N LYS A 422 15.92 23.82 8.45
CA LYS A 422 16.74 22.98 9.32
C LYS A 422 17.60 22.05 8.49
N THR A 423 18.91 22.13 8.72
CA THR A 423 19.90 21.29 8.05
C THR A 423 20.12 20.00 8.84
N LEU A 424 19.92 18.87 8.17
CA LEU A 424 20.29 17.54 8.64
C LEU A 424 21.70 17.20 8.17
N LYS A 425 22.46 16.51 9.01
CA LYS A 425 23.83 16.07 8.72
C LYS A 425 23.88 14.56 8.58
N PHE A 426 24.47 14.12 7.48
CA PHE A 426 24.65 12.73 7.12
C PHE A 426 26.14 12.38 6.99
N PRO A 427 26.53 11.10 7.15
CA PRO A 427 27.91 10.68 6.96
C PRO A 427 28.39 11.00 5.53
N ALA A 428 29.62 11.50 5.39
CA ALA A 428 30.22 11.62 4.06
C ALA A 428 30.47 10.24 3.46
N LEU A 429 30.43 10.14 2.13
CA LEU A 429 30.81 8.93 1.40
C LEU A 429 32.28 8.60 1.72
N SER A 430 32.56 7.31 1.94
CA SER A 430 33.90 6.81 2.23
C SER A 430 34.88 7.11 1.10
N GLU A 431 36.16 7.30 1.43
CA GLU A 431 37.21 7.52 0.42
C GLU A 431 37.37 6.32 -0.52
N GLU A 432 37.11 5.11 -0.01
CA GLU A 432 37.13 3.86 -0.79
C GLU A 432 35.88 3.67 -1.65
N LYS A 433 34.84 4.52 -1.50
CA LYS A 433 33.56 4.44 -2.22
C LYS A 433 33.04 3.00 -2.27
N LYS A 434 32.71 2.43 -1.12
CA LYS A 434 32.12 1.09 -1.03
C LYS A 434 30.62 1.18 -0.83
N LEU A 435 29.85 0.74 -1.83
CA LEU A 435 28.39 0.80 -1.83
C LEU A 435 27.77 0.23 -0.55
N SER A 436 28.22 -0.95 -0.12
CA SER A 436 27.74 -1.60 1.10
C SER A 436 27.98 -0.78 2.37
N THR A 437 29.09 -0.02 2.41
CA THR A 437 29.50 0.75 3.59
C THR A 437 28.78 2.09 3.63
N ASP A 438 28.78 2.78 2.49
CA ASP A 438 28.22 4.13 2.36
C ASP A 438 26.71 4.10 2.50
N LEU A 439 26.05 3.16 1.83
CA LEU A 439 24.60 3.01 1.90
C LEU A 439 24.14 2.59 3.30
N LEU A 440 24.88 1.69 3.96
CA LEU A 440 24.57 1.28 5.33
C LEU A 440 24.74 2.42 6.32
N ALA A 441 25.81 3.20 6.22
CA ALA A 441 26.04 4.36 7.08
C ALA A 441 24.93 5.41 6.92
N GLN A 442 24.53 5.68 5.68
CA GLN A 442 23.47 6.62 5.34
C GLN A 442 22.09 6.15 5.85
N ILE A 443 21.72 4.90 5.60
CA ILE A 443 20.41 4.39 6.01
C ILE A 443 20.31 4.23 7.53
N ARG A 444 21.39 3.87 8.23
CA ARG A 444 21.45 3.87 9.69
C ARG A 444 21.25 5.27 10.25
N LYS A 445 21.90 6.29 9.65
CA LYS A 445 21.70 7.69 10.07
C LYS A 445 20.26 8.14 9.85
N GLU A 446 19.67 7.80 8.71
CA GLU A 446 18.27 8.09 8.42
C GLU A 446 17.34 7.45 9.46
N TRP A 447 17.59 6.19 9.81
CA TRP A 447 16.86 5.48 10.85
C TRP A 447 16.99 6.14 12.23
N GLU A 448 18.19 6.57 12.63
CA GLU A 448 18.40 7.28 13.90
C GLU A 448 17.59 8.59 13.97
N ILE A 449 17.58 9.36 12.89
CA ILE A 449 16.81 10.61 12.81
C ILE A 449 15.32 10.30 12.89
N PHE A 450 14.85 9.34 12.08
CA PHE A 450 13.46 8.89 12.07
C PHE A 450 12.99 8.43 13.45
N ASP A 451 13.74 7.55 14.12
CA ASP A 451 13.39 7.00 15.44
C ASP A 451 13.28 8.12 16.50
N SER A 452 14.18 9.11 16.46
CA SER A 452 14.14 10.26 17.37
C SER A 452 12.89 11.13 17.17
N ILE A 453 12.49 11.36 15.91
CA ILE A 453 11.31 12.15 15.56
C ILE A 453 10.03 11.36 15.88
N GLN A 454 10.01 10.06 15.59
CA GLN A 454 8.89 9.19 15.89
C GLN A 454 8.64 9.11 17.40
N ALA A 455 9.69 8.95 18.22
CA ALA A 455 9.58 8.95 19.68
C ALA A 455 9.01 10.29 20.19
N PHE A 456 9.43 11.41 19.60
CA PHE A 456 8.85 12.73 19.91
C PHE A 456 7.35 12.79 19.56
N ILE A 457 6.97 12.35 18.35
CA ILE A 457 5.56 12.33 17.91
C ILE A 457 4.71 11.46 18.83
N GLN A 458 5.16 10.26 19.18
CA GLN A 458 4.44 9.35 20.07
C GLN A 458 4.20 9.99 21.45
N LYS A 459 5.20 10.68 21.99
CA LYS A 459 5.04 11.44 23.24
C LYS A 459 4.00 12.55 23.09
N GLN A 460 4.01 13.29 21.98
CA GLN A 460 3.00 14.31 21.72
C GLN A 460 1.60 13.72 21.56
N GLN A 461 1.45 12.58 20.88
CA GLN A 461 0.15 11.89 20.75
C GLN A 461 -0.43 11.50 22.11
N VAL A 462 0.39 10.99 23.02
CA VAL A 462 -0.05 10.66 24.40
C VAL A 462 -0.49 11.92 25.14
N ASN A 463 0.31 12.99 25.07
CA ASN A 463 -0.03 14.26 25.71
C ASN A 463 -1.34 14.86 25.18
N PHE A 464 -1.52 14.88 23.85
CA PHE A 464 -2.76 15.39 23.24
C PHE A 464 -3.99 14.60 23.68
N ARG A 465 -3.90 13.26 23.70
CA ARG A 465 -5.01 12.42 24.17
C ARG A 465 -5.35 12.70 25.63
N GLN A 466 -4.34 12.79 26.49
CA GLN A 466 -4.53 13.11 27.91
C GLN A 466 -5.18 14.49 28.09
N THR A 467 -4.73 15.52 27.36
CA THR A 467 -5.33 16.86 27.41
C THR A 467 -6.79 16.84 26.94
N THR A 468 -7.09 16.20 25.80
CA THR A 468 -8.47 16.12 25.29
C THR A 468 -9.39 15.34 26.24
N GLU A 469 -8.91 14.26 26.86
CA GLU A 469 -9.69 13.52 27.86
C GLU A 469 -9.97 14.37 29.11
N LEU A 470 -9.00 15.18 29.57
CA LEU A 470 -9.22 16.13 30.67
C LEU A 470 -10.18 17.25 30.27
N GLU A 471 -10.11 17.80 29.06
CA GLU A 471 -11.06 18.80 28.57
C GLU A 471 -12.50 18.26 28.57
N VAL A 472 -12.71 17.04 28.08
CA VAL A 472 -14.02 16.37 28.10
C VAL A 472 -14.51 16.14 29.54
N LEU A 473 -13.61 15.78 30.46
CA LEU A 473 -13.92 15.62 31.87
C LEU A 473 -14.35 16.96 32.49
N GLU A 474 -13.62 18.05 32.21
CA GLU A 474 -13.93 19.40 32.67
C GLU A 474 -15.26 19.92 32.14
N GLU A 475 -15.56 19.71 30.86
CA GLU A 475 -16.87 20.02 30.28
C GLU A 475 -17.99 19.24 30.98
N ARG A 476 -17.76 17.96 31.30
CA ARG A 476 -18.73 17.13 32.02
C ARG A 476 -18.96 17.63 33.44
N ILE A 477 -17.90 18.00 34.18
CA ILE A 477 -18.00 18.58 35.52
C ILE A 477 -18.88 19.84 35.48
N LEU A 478 -18.64 20.74 34.53
CA LEU A 478 -19.44 21.97 34.38
C LEU A 478 -20.91 21.67 34.03
N LYS A 479 -21.16 20.69 33.17
CA LYS A 479 -22.52 20.28 32.80
C LYS A 479 -23.31 19.70 33.97
N GLU A 480 -22.71 18.81 34.76
CA GLU A 480 -23.38 18.24 35.94
C GLU A 480 -23.60 19.29 37.02
N LYS A 481 -22.63 20.20 37.23
CA LYS A 481 -22.82 21.38 38.11
C LYS A 481 -24.04 22.21 37.71
N GLN A 482 -24.19 22.48 36.41
CA GLN A 482 -25.32 23.24 35.90
C GLN A 482 -26.65 22.50 36.08
N ARG A 483 -26.66 21.16 35.92
CA ARG A 483 -27.84 20.33 36.21
C ARG A 483 -28.26 20.43 37.66
N VAL A 484 -27.33 20.31 38.61
CA VAL A 484 -27.62 20.47 40.04
C VAL A 484 -28.18 21.86 40.35
N ALA A 485 -27.60 22.92 39.78
CA ALA A 485 -28.10 24.28 39.95
C ALA A 485 -29.53 24.46 39.37
N ASN A 486 -29.83 23.85 38.22
CA ASN A 486 -31.17 23.85 37.63
C ASN A 486 -32.14 23.02 38.48
N GLN A 487 -31.70 21.87 38.98
CA GLN A 487 -32.50 21.00 39.85
C GLN A 487 -32.94 21.78 41.08
N LYS A 488 -32.01 22.45 41.78
CA LYS A 488 -32.32 23.31 42.94
C LYS A 488 -33.38 24.36 42.60
N LYS A 489 -33.26 25.05 41.46
CA LYS A 489 -34.23 26.08 41.04
C LYS A 489 -35.62 25.52 40.74
N SER A 490 -35.71 24.25 40.34
CA SER A 490 -36.97 23.59 39.98
C SER A 490 -37.69 22.93 41.15
N LEU A 491 -37.09 22.90 42.35
CA LEU A 491 -37.67 22.24 43.52
C LEU A 491 -38.89 23.02 44.04
N GLU A 492 -39.97 22.29 44.31
CA GLU A 492 -41.12 22.82 45.04
C GLU A 492 -40.85 22.77 46.54
N ILE A 493 -40.98 23.93 47.20
CA ILE A 493 -40.66 24.08 48.61
C ILE A 493 -41.92 23.95 49.45
N SER A 494 -42.01 22.87 50.23
CA SER A 494 -43.15 22.56 51.11
C SER A 494 -43.27 23.48 52.32
N ASN A 495 -42.16 23.84 52.99
CA ASN A 495 -42.16 24.67 54.19
C ASN A 495 -40.77 25.31 54.46
N ASP A 496 -40.70 26.23 55.44
CA ASP A 496 -39.47 26.96 55.81
C ASP A 496 -38.32 26.04 56.24
N ARG A 497 -38.64 24.89 56.85
CA ARG A 497 -37.65 23.92 57.31
C ARG A 497 -37.03 23.14 56.14
N HIS A 498 -37.85 22.77 55.16
CA HIS A 498 -37.41 22.16 53.91
C HIS A 498 -36.53 23.14 53.11
N GLN A 499 -36.90 24.43 53.06
CA GLN A 499 -36.05 25.47 52.46
C GLN A 499 -34.68 25.52 53.14
N ALA A 500 -34.63 25.58 54.47
CA ALA A 500 -33.38 25.63 55.23
C ALA A 500 -32.52 24.37 54.99
N LEU A 501 -33.13 23.18 54.94
CA LEU A 501 -32.44 21.93 54.64
C LEU A 501 -31.82 21.94 53.24
N VAL A 502 -32.60 22.30 52.21
CA VAL A 502 -32.13 22.39 50.82
C VAL A 502 -31.01 23.40 50.68
N ASP A 503 -31.14 24.58 51.30
CA ASP A 503 -30.12 25.62 51.23
C ASP A 503 -28.83 25.22 51.94
N SER A 504 -28.91 24.62 53.12
CA SER A 504 -27.72 24.14 53.85
C SER A 504 -27.00 23.03 53.11
N VAL A 505 -27.72 22.01 52.61
CA VAL A 505 -27.10 20.91 51.85
C VAL A 505 -26.47 21.43 50.56
N TYR A 506 -27.16 22.32 49.85
CA TYR A 506 -26.60 22.91 48.63
C TYR A 506 -25.38 23.78 48.93
N GLN A 507 -25.40 24.59 49.99
CA GLN A 507 -24.25 25.43 50.34
C GLN A 507 -23.04 24.59 50.74
N ASN A 508 -23.19 23.68 51.70
CA ASN A 508 -22.05 22.91 52.21
C ASN A 508 -21.48 21.99 51.13
N LEU A 509 -22.32 21.37 50.29
CA LEU A 509 -21.86 20.40 49.30
C LEU A 509 -21.56 21.04 47.93
N SER A 510 -22.56 21.70 47.33
CA SER A 510 -22.43 22.22 45.96
C SER A 510 -21.53 23.46 45.86
N VAL A 511 -21.23 24.13 46.98
CA VAL A 511 -20.32 25.28 47.03
C VAL A 511 -19.03 24.92 47.76
N ASP A 512 -19.12 24.54 49.04
CA ASP A 512 -17.93 24.43 49.88
C ASP A 512 -17.13 23.14 49.61
N ASN A 513 -17.78 21.97 49.62
CA ASN A 513 -17.13 20.69 49.26
C ASN A 513 -16.62 20.68 47.81
N TYR A 514 -17.43 21.20 46.88
CA TYR A 514 -17.01 21.40 45.49
C TYR A 514 -15.74 22.26 45.39
N GLN A 515 -15.65 23.39 46.11
CA GLN A 515 -14.48 24.26 46.04
C GLN A 515 -13.22 23.57 46.59
N GLN A 516 -13.36 22.78 47.65
CA GLN A 516 -12.25 21.98 48.18
C GLN A 516 -11.74 20.96 47.15
N LEU A 517 -12.65 20.20 46.53
CA LEU A 517 -12.32 19.23 45.48
C LEU A 517 -11.75 19.90 44.22
N LEU A 518 -12.26 21.08 43.84
CA LEU A 518 -11.74 21.85 42.71
C LEU A 518 -10.32 22.35 42.96
N ASN A 519 -10.01 22.81 44.17
CA ASN A 519 -8.64 23.21 44.52
C ASN A 519 -7.68 22.02 44.42
N LYS A 520 -8.08 20.85 44.96
CA LYS A 520 -7.33 19.60 44.83
C LYS A 520 -7.11 19.21 43.36
N TYR A 521 -8.14 19.35 42.52
CA TYR A 521 -8.06 19.08 41.08
C TYR A 521 -7.03 20.00 40.39
N ASN A 522 -7.01 21.29 40.73
CA ASN A 522 -6.10 22.27 40.12
C ASN A 522 -4.65 22.10 40.57
N GLU A 523 -4.41 21.62 41.80
CA GLU A 523 -3.07 21.39 42.35
C GLU A 523 -2.45 20.04 41.89
N THR A 524 -3.24 19.15 41.30
CA THR A 524 -2.78 17.84 40.84
C THR A 524 -2.19 17.92 39.43
N GLU A 525 -0.93 17.49 39.26
CA GLU A 525 -0.23 17.52 37.96
C GLU A 525 -0.37 16.22 37.14
N GLY A 526 -0.50 15.06 37.80
CA GLY A 526 -0.57 13.76 37.14
C GLY A 526 -1.93 13.49 36.49
N PHE A 527 -1.94 12.99 35.24
CA PHE A 527 -3.18 12.74 34.49
C PHE A 527 -4.14 11.79 35.22
N LEU A 528 -3.64 10.63 35.69
CA LEU A 528 -4.48 9.61 36.32
C LEU A 528 -5.07 10.14 37.64
N GLU A 529 -4.24 10.75 38.48
CA GLU A 529 -4.66 11.32 39.75
C GLU A 529 -5.65 12.48 39.54
N LYS A 530 -5.43 13.31 38.52
CA LYS A 530 -6.32 14.42 38.19
C LYS A 530 -7.66 13.92 37.65
N ALA A 531 -7.67 12.87 36.83
CA ALA A 531 -8.88 12.22 36.36
C ALA A 531 -9.70 11.63 37.52
N GLU A 532 -9.05 10.96 38.49
CA GLU A 532 -9.72 10.45 39.69
C GLU A 532 -10.41 11.57 40.49
N VAL A 533 -9.74 12.71 40.69
CA VAL A 533 -10.35 13.86 41.39
C VAL A 533 -11.50 14.47 40.57
N GLY A 534 -11.39 14.48 39.24
CA GLY A 534 -12.48 14.91 38.35
C GLY A 534 -13.69 13.98 38.41
N ASP A 535 -13.49 12.68 38.53
CA ASP A 535 -14.57 11.71 38.78
C ASP A 535 -15.22 11.93 40.16
N GLU A 536 -14.43 12.21 41.22
CA GLU A 536 -14.97 12.57 42.55
C GLU A 536 -15.90 13.81 42.47
N LEU A 537 -15.52 14.82 41.67
CA LEU A 537 -16.35 16.01 41.42
C LEU A 537 -17.66 15.66 40.72
N ILE A 538 -17.63 14.74 39.75
CA ILE A 538 -18.84 14.27 39.06
C ILE A 538 -19.73 13.48 40.00
N GLU A 539 -19.17 12.59 40.82
CA GLU A 539 -19.92 11.81 41.82
C GLU A 539 -20.66 12.71 42.81
N LEU A 540 -20.02 13.78 43.30
CA LEU A 540 -20.64 14.80 44.13
C LEU A 540 -21.88 15.39 43.45
N PHE A 541 -21.77 15.80 42.18
CA PHE A 541 -22.90 16.40 41.47
C PHE A 541 -24.03 15.41 41.17
N LEU A 542 -23.71 14.18 40.78
CA LEU A 542 -24.70 13.13 40.58
C LEU A 542 -25.43 12.78 41.90
N PHE A 543 -24.69 12.75 43.01
CA PHE A 543 -25.29 12.59 44.33
C PHE A 543 -26.26 13.74 44.65
N LEU A 544 -25.85 14.99 44.41
CA LEU A 544 -26.69 16.17 44.65
C LEU A 544 -27.94 16.20 43.75
N GLU A 545 -27.81 15.89 42.47
CA GLU A 545 -28.92 15.82 41.53
C GLU A 545 -29.99 14.83 42.02
N LYS A 546 -29.57 13.67 42.53
CA LYS A 546 -30.46 12.64 43.06
C LYS A 546 -31.02 12.97 44.45
N SER A 547 -30.22 13.55 45.33
CA SER A 547 -30.57 13.74 46.74
C SER A 547 -31.42 14.97 46.98
N LEU A 548 -31.17 16.09 46.28
CA LEU A 548 -31.88 17.34 46.48
C LEU A 548 -33.42 17.18 46.39
N PRO A 549 -33.99 16.45 45.41
CA PRO A 549 -35.43 16.20 45.35
C PRO A 549 -35.95 15.30 46.48
N GLN A 550 -35.10 14.42 47.01
CA GLN A 550 -35.46 13.50 48.09
C GLN A 550 -35.52 14.18 49.46
N LEU A 551 -34.90 15.35 49.62
CA LEU A 551 -34.92 16.10 50.88
C LEU A 551 -36.36 16.40 51.34
N GLN A 552 -37.29 16.64 50.41
CA GLN A 552 -38.71 16.82 50.73
C GLN A 552 -39.31 15.59 51.39
N ARG A 553 -38.99 14.38 50.90
CA ARG A 553 -39.45 13.12 51.49
C ARG A 553 -38.94 12.98 52.91
N TYR A 554 -37.66 13.23 53.14
CA TYR A 554 -37.05 13.08 54.48
C TYR A 554 -37.56 14.13 55.47
N GLU A 555 -37.81 15.35 55.02
CA GLU A 555 -38.38 16.41 55.86
C GLU A 555 -39.81 16.06 56.30
N ASN A 556 -40.62 15.54 55.39
CA ASN A 556 -42.00 15.13 55.68
C ASN A 556 -42.11 13.74 56.33
N LEU A 557 -41.02 12.97 56.41
CA LEU A 557 -41.01 11.57 56.86
C LEU A 557 -41.68 11.38 58.22
N GLY A 558 -41.43 12.28 59.18
CA GLY A 558 -42.04 12.21 60.51
C GLY A 558 -43.57 12.37 60.45
N GLY A 559 -44.06 13.29 59.61
CA GLY A 559 -45.49 13.51 59.36
C GLY A 559 -46.13 12.32 58.66
N SER A 560 -45.52 11.83 57.58
CA SER A 560 -46.00 10.65 56.84
C SER A 560 -46.05 9.39 57.70
N LEU A 561 -45.03 9.14 58.53
CA LEU A 561 -45.03 8.03 59.48
C LEU A 561 -46.12 8.21 60.55
N ARG A 562 -46.39 9.43 61.02
CA ARG A 562 -47.47 9.68 61.97
C ARG A 562 -48.84 9.41 61.36
N GLU A 563 -49.09 9.84 60.14
CA GLU A 563 -50.32 9.54 59.39
C GLU A 563 -50.50 8.03 59.18
N GLU A 564 -49.44 7.33 58.75
CA GLU A 564 -49.46 5.89 58.53
C GLU A 564 -49.81 5.07 59.80
N PHE A 565 -49.46 5.56 60.98
CA PHE A 565 -49.75 4.91 62.27
C PHE A 565 -51.04 5.42 62.93
N THR A 566 -51.73 6.36 62.30
CA THR A 566 -53.02 6.87 62.76
C THR A 566 -54.14 6.04 62.12
N GLU A 567 -54.97 5.40 62.94
CA GLU A 567 -56.09 4.58 62.48
C GLU A 567 -57.41 5.28 62.81
N LYS A 568 -58.37 5.22 61.88
CA LYS A 568 -59.75 5.61 62.16
C LYS A 568 -60.44 4.50 62.94
N THR A 569 -60.94 4.85 64.12
CA THR A 569 -61.62 3.95 65.04
C THR A 569 -62.91 4.59 65.53
N LEU A 570 -63.83 3.79 66.08
CA LEU A 570 -65.05 4.32 66.70
C LEU A 570 -64.69 4.99 68.03
N ASP A 571 -65.06 6.25 68.22
CA ASP A 571 -64.99 6.89 69.54
C ASP A 571 -66.05 6.27 70.46
N PRO A 572 -65.65 5.58 71.55
CA PRO A 572 -66.61 4.92 72.44
C PRO A 572 -67.45 5.90 73.27
N PHE A 573 -67.16 7.21 73.25
CA PHE A 573 -67.87 8.23 74.01
C PHE A 573 -68.79 9.10 73.14
N THR A 574 -68.41 9.37 71.89
CA THR A 574 -69.22 10.19 70.95
C THR A 574 -69.90 9.35 69.84
N PHE A 575 -69.52 8.08 69.69
CA PHE A 575 -69.95 7.16 68.61
C PHE A 575 -69.64 7.65 67.20
N GLU A 576 -68.73 8.62 67.04
CA GLU A 576 -68.20 8.99 65.73
C GLU A 576 -67.35 7.86 65.15
N THR A 577 -67.64 7.47 63.91
CA THR A 577 -67.01 6.32 63.24
C THR A 577 -65.63 6.64 62.64
N ASP A 578 -65.25 7.91 62.63
CA ASP A 578 -64.01 8.43 62.01
C ASP A 578 -63.03 9.04 63.04
N PHE A 579 -63.04 8.58 64.30
CA PHE A 579 -62.14 9.10 65.32
C PHE A 579 -60.70 8.58 65.14
N GLU A 580 -59.78 9.51 64.88
CA GLU A 580 -58.38 9.20 64.61
C GLU A 580 -57.58 8.95 65.89
N VAL A 581 -56.97 7.77 66.00
CA VAL A 581 -56.10 7.39 67.12
C VAL A 581 -54.73 7.00 66.62
N LEU A 582 -53.70 7.69 67.12
CA LEU A 582 -52.30 7.34 66.88
C LEU A 582 -51.95 6.04 67.62
N ARG A 583 -51.68 4.97 66.86
CA ARG A 583 -51.13 3.72 67.41
C ARG A 583 -49.64 3.89 67.69
N GLN A 584 -49.17 3.28 68.77
CA GLN A 584 -47.75 3.23 69.14
C GLN A 584 -47.07 4.62 69.26
N PRO A 585 -47.64 5.56 70.05
CA PRO A 585 -47.17 6.95 70.11
C PRO A 585 -45.73 7.09 70.64
N GLY A 586 -45.26 6.13 71.46
CA GLY A 586 -43.90 6.17 71.99
C GLY A 586 -42.84 5.87 70.93
N LEU A 587 -43.17 5.02 69.94
CA LEU A 587 -42.30 4.74 68.80
C LEU A 587 -42.21 5.93 67.84
N ILE A 588 -43.35 6.53 67.51
CA ILE A 588 -43.39 7.68 66.58
C ILE A 588 -42.68 8.91 67.17
N GLN A 589 -42.87 9.20 68.45
CA GLN A 589 -42.15 10.31 69.10
C GLN A 589 -40.62 10.10 69.13
N ALA A 590 -40.17 8.85 69.31
CA ALA A 590 -38.74 8.52 69.25
C ALA A 590 -38.20 8.62 67.81
N ALA A 591 -38.97 8.17 66.83
CA ALA A 591 -38.64 8.30 65.41
C ALA A 591 -38.49 9.76 64.99
N GLU A 592 -39.45 10.62 65.33
CA GLU A 592 -39.38 12.06 65.05
C GLU A 592 -38.14 12.71 65.68
N SER A 593 -37.76 12.29 66.89
CA SER A 593 -36.54 12.77 67.56
C SER A 593 -35.26 12.34 66.83
N ILE A 594 -35.22 11.12 66.27
CA ILE A 594 -34.08 10.64 65.47
C ILE A 594 -34.06 11.35 64.11
N ILE A 595 -35.20 11.49 63.44
CA ILE A 595 -35.33 12.18 62.14
C ILE A 595 -34.82 13.62 62.27
N ASN A 596 -35.25 14.35 63.29
CA ASN A 596 -34.79 15.72 63.52
C ASN A 596 -33.27 15.78 63.73
N TYR A 597 -32.71 14.83 64.47
CA TYR A 597 -31.26 14.77 64.70
C TYR A 597 -30.47 14.44 63.42
N GLU A 598 -30.93 13.48 62.61
CA GLU A 598 -30.27 13.14 61.35
C GLU A 598 -30.37 14.29 60.34
N ILE A 599 -31.51 14.98 60.27
CA ILE A 599 -31.69 16.18 59.44
C ILE A 599 -30.70 17.28 59.87
N ASP A 600 -30.53 17.51 61.18
CA ASP A 600 -29.56 18.49 61.68
C ASP A 600 -28.10 18.11 61.33
N LEU A 601 -27.77 16.82 61.30
CA LEU A 601 -26.45 16.34 60.87
C LEU A 601 -26.26 16.51 59.35
N ILE A 602 -27.28 16.18 58.55
CA ILE A 602 -27.28 16.42 57.10
C ILE A 602 -27.04 17.90 56.79
N MET A 603 -27.67 18.81 57.52
CA MET A 603 -27.50 20.26 57.34
C MET A 603 -26.10 20.79 57.70
N ARG A 604 -25.29 20.02 58.43
CA ARG A 604 -23.95 20.42 58.90
C ARG A 604 -22.82 19.62 58.25
N SER A 605 -23.15 18.58 57.49
CA SER A 605 -22.15 17.74 56.84
C SER A 605 -21.42 18.53 55.76
N GLU A 606 -20.11 18.39 55.70
CA GLU A 606 -19.23 19.03 54.70
C GLU A 606 -18.82 18.04 53.60
N ASP A 607 -19.07 16.74 53.77
CA ASP A 607 -18.80 15.69 52.79
C ASP A 607 -20.12 15.01 52.36
N PHE A 608 -20.30 14.84 51.05
CA PHE A 608 -21.48 14.19 50.49
C PHE A 608 -21.59 12.72 50.88
N ARG A 609 -20.47 12.05 51.18
CA ARG A 609 -20.41 10.67 51.65
C ARG A 609 -21.02 10.55 53.06
N GLU A 610 -20.84 11.55 53.91
CA GLU A 610 -21.47 11.61 55.23
C GLU A 610 -22.98 11.78 55.10
N VAL A 611 -23.43 12.68 54.23
CA VAL A 611 -24.86 12.87 53.95
C VAL A 611 -25.50 11.58 53.43
N GLN A 612 -24.80 10.83 52.56
CA GLN A 612 -25.27 9.55 52.07
C GLN A 612 -25.50 8.54 53.22
N VAL A 613 -24.59 8.48 54.19
CA VAL A 613 -24.75 7.63 55.39
C VAL A 613 -25.98 8.04 56.20
N HIS A 614 -26.21 9.35 56.38
CA HIS A 614 -27.38 9.84 57.10
C HIS A 614 -28.71 9.52 56.38
N PHE A 615 -28.75 9.59 55.05
CA PHE A 615 -29.94 9.13 54.30
C PHE A 615 -30.20 7.63 54.47
N LEU A 616 -29.15 6.79 54.44
CA LEU A 616 -29.29 5.36 54.68
C LEU A 616 -29.85 5.07 56.09
N ASN A 617 -29.44 5.83 57.10
CA ASN A 617 -29.99 5.71 58.44
C ASN A 617 -31.49 6.08 58.50
N LEU A 618 -31.91 7.11 57.76
CA LEU A 618 -33.32 7.52 57.67
C LEU A 618 -34.17 6.46 56.95
N ASP A 619 -33.69 5.92 55.83
CA ASP A 619 -34.36 4.83 55.10
C ASP A 619 -34.46 3.55 55.96
N ALA A 620 -33.41 3.23 56.71
CA ALA A 620 -33.41 2.10 57.65
C ALA A 620 -34.41 2.31 58.80
N LEU A 621 -34.50 3.54 59.33
CA LEU A 621 -35.48 3.92 60.34
C LEU A 621 -36.91 3.76 59.85
N GLU A 622 -37.23 4.29 58.67
CA GLU A 622 -38.54 4.17 58.04
C GLU A 622 -38.93 2.70 57.86
N SER A 623 -38.05 1.92 57.22
CA SER A 623 -38.26 0.50 56.96
C SER A 623 -38.52 -0.28 58.25
N ARG A 624 -37.75 0.00 59.29
CA ARG A 624 -37.89 -0.66 60.59
C ARG A 624 -39.20 -0.30 61.28
N LEU A 625 -39.65 0.95 61.20
CA LEU A 625 -40.91 1.36 61.79
C LEU A 625 -42.08 0.70 61.07
N LEU A 626 -42.11 0.72 59.74
CA LEU A 626 -43.13 0.03 58.95
C LEU A 626 -43.20 -1.47 59.28
N GLU A 627 -42.07 -2.12 59.54
CA GLU A 627 -42.02 -3.53 59.97
C GLU A 627 -42.64 -3.75 61.37
N LEU A 628 -42.63 -2.75 62.24
CA LEU A 628 -43.18 -2.80 63.60
C LEU A 628 -44.67 -2.40 63.67
N LYS A 629 -45.22 -1.87 62.57
CA LYS A 629 -46.65 -1.53 62.44
C LYS A 629 -47.52 -2.77 62.70
N GLY A 630 -48.52 -2.63 63.57
CA GLY A 630 -49.43 -3.73 63.96
C GLY A 630 -48.83 -4.82 64.88
N LYS A 631 -47.53 -4.77 65.20
CA LYS A 631 -46.89 -5.72 66.15
C LYS A 631 -47.05 -5.26 67.60
N ASN A 632 -46.90 -6.18 68.56
CA ASN A 632 -46.91 -5.84 69.99
C ASN A 632 -45.59 -5.21 70.43
N THR A 633 -45.56 -3.88 70.51
CA THR A 633 -44.36 -3.08 70.80
C THR A 633 -44.29 -2.57 72.23
N LYS A 634 -45.21 -2.97 73.13
CA LYS A 634 -45.31 -2.45 74.51
C LYS A 634 -43.99 -2.52 75.30
N ARG A 635 -43.21 -3.60 75.13
CA ARG A 635 -41.90 -3.76 75.80
C ARG A 635 -40.84 -2.81 75.22
N LEU A 636 -40.84 -2.63 73.90
CA LEU A 636 -39.94 -1.72 73.19
C LEU A 636 -40.25 -0.26 73.55
N GLU A 637 -41.52 0.14 73.54
CA GLU A 637 -41.95 1.48 73.95
C GLU A 637 -41.62 1.78 75.42
N ARG A 638 -41.74 0.80 76.32
CA ARG A 638 -41.31 0.96 77.72
C ARG A 638 -39.80 1.19 77.82
N ASN A 639 -38.99 0.57 76.98
CA ASN A 639 -37.54 0.79 76.94
C ASN A 639 -37.20 2.14 76.31
N ILE A 640 -37.89 2.54 75.24
CA ILE A 640 -37.77 3.85 74.61
C ILE A 640 -38.06 4.96 75.61
N ARG A 641 -39.13 4.86 76.41
CA ARG A 641 -39.46 5.85 77.46
C ARG A 641 -38.41 5.96 78.57
N LYS A 642 -37.64 4.89 78.85
CA LYS A 642 -36.55 4.94 79.84
C LYS A 642 -35.32 5.69 79.34
N VAL A 643 -35.22 5.82 78.03
CA VAL A 643 -34.04 6.31 77.32
C VAL A 643 -34.36 7.59 76.54
N SER A 644 -35.58 8.11 76.70
CA SER A 644 -36.05 9.34 76.05
C SER A 644 -35.10 10.50 76.39
N GLY A 645 -34.32 10.94 75.40
CA GLY A 645 -33.27 11.97 75.54
C GLY A 645 -31.88 11.54 75.07
N ASN A 646 -31.58 10.23 74.93
CA ASN A 646 -30.31 9.75 74.36
C ASN A 646 -30.51 9.16 72.97
N ILE A 647 -30.23 9.97 71.94
CA ILE A 647 -30.50 9.63 70.53
C ILE A 647 -29.72 8.40 70.07
N ASN A 648 -28.46 8.23 70.48
CA ASN A 648 -27.65 7.06 70.11
C ASN A 648 -28.21 5.76 70.69
N GLN A 649 -28.74 5.81 71.91
CA GLN A 649 -29.40 4.65 72.50
C GLN A 649 -30.78 4.39 71.88
N LEU A 650 -31.49 5.43 71.40
CA LEU A 650 -32.73 5.27 70.63
C LEU A 650 -32.47 4.61 69.27
N LYS A 651 -31.44 5.05 68.52
CA LYS A 651 -30.99 4.41 67.27
C LYS A 651 -30.65 2.93 67.50
N LYS A 652 -29.86 2.62 68.53
CA LYS A 652 -29.52 1.23 68.90
C LYS A 652 -30.75 0.37 69.26
N LEU A 653 -31.73 0.92 69.98
CA LEU A 653 -32.97 0.20 70.31
C LEU A 653 -33.83 -0.08 69.08
N LEU A 654 -33.74 0.77 68.07
CA LEU A 654 -34.37 0.60 66.76
C LEU A 654 -33.47 -0.12 65.75
N SER A 655 -32.28 -0.56 66.17
CA SER A 655 -31.33 -1.33 65.33
C SER A 655 -30.86 -0.58 64.08
N ILE A 656 -30.64 0.73 64.22
CA ILE A 656 -30.09 1.65 63.21
C ILE A 656 -28.74 2.14 63.68
#